data_AF-A0A8B6FTG3-F1
#
_entry.id   AF-A0A8B6FTG3-F1
#
_cell.length_a   1.000
_cell.length_b   1.000
_cell.length_c   1.000
_cell.angle_alpha   90.00
_cell.angle_beta   90.00
_cell.angle_gamma   90.00
#
_symmetry.space_group_name_H-M   'P 1'
#
loop_
_entity.id
_entity.type
_entity.pdbx_description
1 polymer ?
#
loop_
_entity_poly.entity_id
_entity_poly.type
_entity_poly.pdbx_seq_one_letter_code
_entity_poly.pdbx_strand_id
1 'polypeptide(L)'
;MDTNGEIDLSCAPDWGHPNPKELHCAPDWGHPNPKELQVKREARIDLSCAPDWGHPNPKELQVKREARIDLSCAPDWGHPNPKELQVKREARIDLSCAPDWGHPNPKELQGKREARIDLSCAPDWGHPNPKELQGKREARIDLSCAPDWEHPNPKELQVKREARIYLSCAPDWGHPNPKELQVKREARIYLSCAPDWGHPNPKELQELQVKREARIYLSCAPDWGHPNPKELQVKREARIYLSCAPDWGHPNPKELQVKREARIYLSCAPDWGHPNPKELQVKREARIYLSCAPDWGHPNPKELQVKREARIYLSCAPDWGHPNPKELQWRDHWMQAVYYPSNILPVQKGDKVKVISYHSEYNLWFDVAKENCNGNTKISSGLDCLCGIHTATSRTRFGMINDPDRKKIINDVLRKNIKDDTVCLCISDGSLLPLIATRLGAKQVYTIESNPLCKRIVDRFLEENNLSGKIKVIEKHPENVTIDDLDGNKVDLVVGEPYFQTSMLPWHHIQFWHSVKCLPTILHPETIVLPCRMTIHAVAVDFIDLWKIKAPIGNCEGFDLDIFDKLIEASSDIADEIVEPHPLWEYPCQARSDIQKVYTFDYTDFVTKKSLPCITNTELNIKSHGNCNGVVLWADFDFGDGNVITTGPRDITVINQKIEWDYYSRQGVHLLKKPVQISAEDLKLSKQCVIKIETKFEPFKSDDFGFAFSTKYCQ
;
A
#
# COMPACT_ATOMS: atom_id res chain seq x y z
N MET A 1 -33.60 -47.97 -1.38
CA MET A 1 -34.20 -47.37 -2.60
C MET A 1 -33.09 -46.83 -3.48
N ASP A 2 -33.18 -47.03 -4.80
CA ASP A 2 -32.26 -46.46 -5.80
C ASP A 2 -32.95 -45.22 -6.41
N THR A 3 -32.60 -44.01 -5.96
CA THR A 3 -33.19 -42.76 -6.45
C THR A 3 -32.11 -41.81 -6.99
N ASN A 4 -32.48 -41.02 -8.00
CA ASN A 4 -31.71 -39.87 -8.51
C ASN A 4 -32.65 -38.66 -8.44
N GLY A 5 -32.24 -37.54 -7.83
CA GLY A 5 -33.03 -36.32 -7.67
C GLY A 5 -32.89 -35.67 -6.29
N GLU A 6 -33.62 -34.57 -6.05
CA GLU A 6 -33.84 -34.02 -4.70
C GLU A 6 -34.56 -35.09 -3.86
N ILE A 7 -33.96 -35.47 -2.74
CA ILE A 7 -34.58 -36.35 -1.75
C ILE A 7 -34.90 -35.44 -0.57
N ASP A 8 -36.11 -34.93 -0.57
CA ASP A 8 -36.68 -34.19 0.55
C ASP A 8 -37.47 -35.18 1.43
N LEU A 9 -37.12 -35.27 2.71
CA LEU A 9 -37.85 -36.05 3.70
C LEU A 9 -38.49 -35.13 4.76
N SER A 10 -38.72 -33.87 4.41
CA SER A 10 -39.36 -32.88 5.28
C SER A 10 -40.86 -33.11 5.47
N CYS A 11 -41.38 -32.68 6.62
CA CYS A 11 -42.82 -32.69 6.92
C CYS A 11 -43.36 -31.26 6.77
N ALA A 12 -44.29 -31.03 5.83
CA ALA A 12 -44.95 -29.74 5.63
C ALA A 12 -46.47 -29.80 5.97
N PRO A 13 -47.09 -28.73 6.51
CA PRO A 13 -48.54 -28.64 6.65
C PRO A 13 -49.19 -28.32 5.28
N ASP A 14 -49.94 -29.29 4.77
CA ASP A 14 -50.94 -29.27 3.70
C ASP A 14 -51.21 -27.93 2.98
N TRP A 15 -50.64 -27.69 1.79
CA TRP A 15 -51.25 -26.87 0.72
C TRP A 15 -50.91 -27.49 -0.65
N GLY A 16 -51.96 -27.86 -1.40
CA GLY A 16 -51.86 -28.77 -2.55
C GLY A 16 -51.09 -28.27 -3.77
N HIS A 17 -50.21 -29.12 -4.29
CA HIS A 17 -49.76 -29.17 -5.68
C HIS A 17 -49.45 -30.63 -6.08
N PRO A 18 -49.67 -31.06 -7.35
CA PRO A 18 -49.49 -32.45 -7.75
C PRO A 18 -48.13 -32.69 -8.42
N ASN A 19 -47.19 -33.40 -7.76
CA ASN A 19 -46.03 -33.99 -8.44
C ASN A 19 -45.62 -35.34 -7.79
N PRO A 20 -45.50 -36.47 -8.50
CA PRO A 20 -45.47 -37.81 -7.89
C PRO A 20 -44.05 -38.34 -7.59
N LYS A 21 -43.15 -37.51 -7.03
CA LYS A 21 -41.77 -37.94 -6.68
C LYS A 21 -41.36 -37.72 -5.22
N GLU A 22 -42.25 -37.19 -4.39
CA GLU A 22 -42.02 -36.98 -2.95
C GLU A 22 -42.65 -38.13 -2.13
N LEU A 23 -41.94 -38.60 -1.10
CA LEU A 23 -42.46 -39.56 -0.12
C LEU A 23 -43.19 -38.77 0.97
N HIS A 24 -44.51 -38.65 0.89
CA HIS A 24 -45.32 -38.02 1.95
C HIS A 24 -45.89 -39.06 2.92
N CYS A 25 -45.92 -38.70 4.21
CA CYS A 25 -46.57 -39.46 5.29
C CYS A 25 -48.03 -38.99 5.45
N ALA A 26 -48.98 -39.93 5.47
CA ALA A 26 -50.35 -39.67 5.93
C ALA A 26 -50.43 -39.75 7.47
N PRO A 27 -51.41 -39.14 8.14
CA PRO A 27 -51.39 -38.87 9.59
C PRO A 27 -51.27 -40.08 10.53
N ASP A 28 -51.45 -41.31 10.05
CA ASP A 28 -51.58 -42.51 10.91
C ASP A 28 -50.55 -43.63 10.66
N TRP A 29 -49.47 -43.41 9.89
CA TRP A 29 -48.48 -44.46 9.61
C TRP A 29 -47.04 -43.99 9.91
N GLY A 30 -46.31 -44.77 10.73
CA GLY A 30 -44.95 -44.45 11.15
C GLY A 30 -43.92 -44.32 10.02
N HIS A 31 -42.88 -43.51 10.27
CA HIS A 31 -41.83 -43.12 9.32
C HIS A 31 -41.12 -44.30 8.64
N PRO A 32 -40.94 -44.29 7.30
CA PRO A 32 -40.13 -45.29 6.61
C PRO A 32 -38.65 -45.07 6.96
N ASN A 33 -38.08 -46.00 7.73
CA ASN A 33 -36.68 -45.95 8.11
C ASN A 33 -35.85 -47.00 7.34
N PRO A 34 -35.35 -46.69 6.12
CA PRO A 34 -34.66 -47.67 5.30
C PRO A 34 -33.35 -48.11 5.97
N LYS A 35 -33.12 -49.43 6.04
CA LYS A 35 -31.86 -49.97 6.56
C LYS A 35 -30.64 -49.46 5.77
N GLU A 36 -30.79 -49.27 4.45
CA GLU A 36 -29.77 -48.74 3.55
C GLU A 36 -30.39 -47.81 2.49
N LEU A 37 -29.79 -46.64 2.28
CA LEU A 37 -30.15 -45.71 1.20
C LEU A 37 -28.94 -45.48 0.28
N GLN A 38 -29.08 -45.80 -1.02
CA GLN A 38 -28.03 -45.63 -2.02
C GLN A 38 -28.46 -44.65 -3.13
N VAL A 39 -27.70 -43.56 -3.30
CA VAL A 39 -27.90 -42.60 -4.39
C VAL A 39 -26.81 -42.80 -5.45
N LYS A 40 -27.22 -42.97 -6.71
CA LYS A 40 -26.29 -43.32 -7.80
C LYS A 40 -25.58 -42.14 -8.46
N ARG A 41 -26.18 -40.94 -8.50
CA ARG A 41 -25.59 -39.75 -9.16
C ARG A 41 -25.52 -38.56 -8.21
N GLU A 42 -26.46 -37.64 -8.31
CA GLU A 42 -26.56 -36.43 -7.50
C GLU A 42 -27.72 -36.60 -6.51
N ALA A 43 -27.51 -36.15 -5.28
CA ALA A 43 -28.61 -35.92 -4.34
C ALA A 43 -28.38 -34.60 -3.60
N ARG A 44 -29.46 -33.83 -3.51
CA ARG A 44 -29.64 -32.90 -2.41
C ARG A 44 -30.49 -33.63 -1.38
N ILE A 45 -29.96 -33.78 -0.18
CA ILE A 45 -30.60 -34.47 0.93
C ILE A 45 -30.81 -33.40 1.98
N ASP A 46 -32.06 -32.97 2.11
CA ASP A 46 -32.50 -32.08 3.19
C ASP A 46 -33.24 -32.96 4.20
N LEU A 47 -32.69 -33.06 5.40
CA LEU A 47 -33.36 -33.70 6.52
C LEU A 47 -33.73 -32.58 7.49
N SER A 48 -34.88 -31.95 7.26
CA SER A 48 -35.48 -30.90 8.08
C SER A 48 -36.89 -31.28 8.53
N CYS A 49 -37.33 -30.86 9.72
CA CYS A 49 -38.64 -31.21 10.28
C CYS A 49 -39.36 -30.00 10.89
N ALA A 50 -40.69 -30.02 10.84
CA ALA A 50 -41.59 -29.11 11.58
C ALA A 50 -41.89 -29.67 12.99
N PRO A 51 -42.35 -28.84 13.95
CA PRO A 51 -42.63 -29.28 15.32
C PRO A 51 -43.61 -30.47 15.36
N ASP A 52 -43.40 -31.42 16.28
CA ASP A 52 -44.30 -32.52 16.66
C ASP A 52 -44.25 -33.87 15.89
N TRP A 53 -43.25 -34.17 15.05
CA TRP A 53 -43.19 -35.45 14.29
C TRP A 53 -41.85 -36.20 14.40
N GLY A 54 -41.88 -37.54 14.40
CA GLY A 54 -40.69 -38.41 14.50
C GLY A 54 -39.70 -38.33 13.32
N HIS A 55 -38.52 -38.96 13.43
CA HIS A 55 -37.38 -38.78 12.51
C HIS A 55 -37.13 -39.95 11.54
N PRO A 56 -36.86 -39.71 10.24
CA PRO A 56 -36.22 -40.71 9.36
C PRO A 56 -34.72 -40.82 9.67
N ASN A 57 -34.23 -42.01 10.02
CA ASN A 57 -32.84 -42.24 10.45
C ASN A 57 -32.20 -43.49 9.81
N PRO A 58 -31.78 -43.41 8.53
CA PRO A 58 -31.24 -44.55 7.81
C PRO A 58 -29.96 -45.05 8.49
N LYS A 59 -29.82 -46.37 8.66
CA LYS A 59 -28.60 -46.93 9.29
C LYS A 59 -27.36 -46.64 8.44
N GLU A 60 -27.46 -46.70 7.12
CA GLU A 60 -26.39 -46.36 6.18
C GLU A 60 -26.88 -45.49 5.02
N LEU A 61 -26.14 -44.42 4.73
CA LEU A 61 -26.37 -43.53 3.58
C LEU A 61 -25.13 -43.49 2.68
N GLN A 62 -25.29 -43.91 1.42
CA GLN A 62 -24.20 -43.90 0.43
C GLN A 62 -24.55 -43.09 -0.81
N VAL A 63 -23.77 -42.04 -1.11
CA VAL A 63 -23.88 -41.25 -2.35
C VAL A 63 -22.69 -41.50 -3.27
N LYS A 64 -22.94 -41.90 -4.51
CA LYS A 64 -21.89 -42.36 -5.45
C LYS A 64 -21.18 -41.24 -6.22
N ARG A 65 -21.79 -40.07 -6.47
CA ARG A 65 -21.10 -38.94 -7.11
C ARG A 65 -21.15 -37.69 -6.25
N GLU A 66 -22.25 -36.95 -6.26
CA GLU A 66 -22.32 -35.62 -5.66
C GLU A 66 -23.44 -35.57 -4.63
N ALA A 67 -23.14 -35.01 -3.46
CA ALA A 67 -24.10 -34.86 -2.39
C ALA A 67 -24.02 -33.45 -1.81
N ARG A 68 -25.15 -32.75 -1.78
CA ARG A 68 -25.36 -31.66 -0.80
C ARG A 68 -26.26 -32.22 0.28
N ILE A 69 -25.73 -32.29 1.49
CA ILE A 69 -26.45 -32.82 2.64
C ILE A 69 -26.56 -31.67 3.62
N ASP A 70 -27.79 -31.17 3.77
CA ASP A 70 -28.14 -30.15 4.74
C ASP A 70 -28.92 -30.88 5.85
N LEU A 71 -28.35 -31.00 7.05
CA LEU A 71 -29.08 -31.52 8.22
C LEU A 71 -29.46 -30.34 9.09
N SER A 72 -30.76 -30.04 9.19
CA SER A 72 -31.27 -28.93 10.00
C SER A 72 -32.53 -29.28 10.78
N CYS A 73 -32.78 -28.65 11.93
CA CYS A 73 -33.93 -28.95 12.79
C CYS A 73 -34.67 -27.68 13.21
N ALA A 74 -36.01 -27.77 13.38
CA ALA A 74 -36.86 -26.79 14.06
C ALA A 74 -36.96 -27.12 15.58
N PRO A 75 -37.41 -26.17 16.42
CA PRO A 75 -37.51 -26.38 17.87
C PRO A 75 -38.46 -27.54 18.19
N ASP A 76 -38.13 -28.29 19.24
CA ASP A 76 -38.96 -29.34 19.86
C ASP A 76 -38.97 -30.72 19.13
N TRP A 77 -38.05 -31.60 19.61
CA TRP A 77 -38.00 -33.09 19.55
C TRP A 77 -37.22 -33.82 18.42
N GLY A 78 -36.16 -34.56 18.83
CA GLY A 78 -35.50 -35.69 18.12
C GLY A 78 -34.52 -35.36 16.97
N HIS A 79 -33.64 -36.31 16.57
CA HIS A 79 -32.54 -36.07 15.61
C HIS A 79 -32.37 -37.11 14.49
N PRO A 80 -32.13 -36.71 13.22
CA PRO A 80 -31.63 -37.61 12.19
C PRO A 80 -30.15 -37.92 12.42
N ASN A 81 -29.82 -39.18 12.74
CA ASN A 81 -28.46 -39.58 13.08
C ASN A 81 -28.02 -40.88 12.37
N PRO A 82 -27.67 -40.81 11.08
CA PRO A 82 -27.26 -42.00 10.33
C PRO A 82 -25.99 -42.58 10.94
N LYS A 83 -25.93 -43.90 11.14
CA LYS A 83 -24.73 -44.52 11.75
C LYS A 83 -23.50 -44.33 10.85
N GLU A 84 -23.67 -44.43 9.53
CA GLU A 84 -22.61 -44.23 8.54
C GLU A 84 -23.08 -43.38 7.37
N LEU A 85 -22.26 -42.39 7.01
CA LEU A 85 -22.48 -41.53 5.85
C LEU A 85 -21.25 -41.53 4.94
N GLN A 86 -21.41 -42.01 3.71
CA GLN A 86 -20.32 -42.13 2.74
C GLN A 86 -20.64 -41.43 1.42
N VAL A 87 -19.78 -40.47 1.02
CA VAL A 87 -19.85 -39.80 -0.29
C VAL A 87 -18.60 -40.09 -1.11
N LYS A 88 -18.78 -40.65 -2.32
CA LYS A 88 -17.68 -41.19 -3.13
C LYS A 88 -16.95 -40.18 -4.01
N ARG A 89 -17.52 -39.02 -4.38
CA ARG A 89 -16.77 -37.97 -5.12
C ARG A 89 -16.83 -36.64 -4.42
N GLU A 90 -17.92 -35.90 -4.53
CA GLU A 90 -18.03 -34.52 -4.03
C GLU A 90 -19.11 -34.45 -2.96
N ALA A 91 -18.75 -33.92 -1.80
CA ALA A 91 -19.66 -33.77 -0.68
C ALA A 91 -19.61 -32.33 -0.20
N ARG A 92 -20.76 -31.67 -0.15
CA ARG A 92 -20.98 -30.52 0.72
C ARG A 92 -21.90 -30.98 1.83
N ILE A 93 -21.39 -30.92 3.05
CA ILE A 93 -22.11 -31.36 4.23
C ILE A 93 -22.18 -30.16 5.16
N ASP A 94 -23.37 -29.59 5.24
CA ASP A 94 -23.68 -28.46 6.09
C ASP A 94 -24.53 -29.01 7.25
N LEU A 95 -24.00 -28.94 8.46
CA LEU A 95 -24.71 -29.34 9.68
C LEU A 95 -25.07 -28.07 10.46
N SER A 96 -26.37 -27.75 10.59
CA SER A 96 -26.86 -26.52 11.23
C SER A 96 -28.12 -26.74 12.06
N CYS A 97 -28.21 -26.21 13.28
CA CYS A 97 -29.36 -26.37 14.17
C CYS A 97 -30.04 -25.03 14.53
N ALA A 98 -31.36 -25.05 14.79
CA ALA A 98 -32.13 -23.98 15.45
C ALA A 98 -32.18 -24.19 16.98
N PRO A 99 -32.62 -23.20 17.79
CA PRO A 99 -32.60 -23.29 19.26
C PRO A 99 -33.45 -24.45 19.77
N ASP A 100 -32.95 -25.10 20.83
CA ASP A 100 -33.61 -26.13 21.66
C ASP A 100 -33.52 -27.63 21.22
N TRP A 101 -32.73 -28.38 22.01
CA TRP A 101 -32.65 -29.84 22.24
C TRP A 101 -32.12 -30.80 21.13
N GLY A 102 -30.82 -31.09 21.19
CA GLY A 102 -30.10 -32.30 20.71
C GLY A 102 -29.46 -32.21 19.30
N HIS A 103 -28.67 -33.22 18.87
CA HIS A 103 -27.73 -33.11 17.73
C HIS A 103 -27.68 -34.29 16.73
N PRO A 104 -27.52 -34.03 15.41
CA PRO A 104 -27.15 -35.05 14.43
C PRO A 104 -25.67 -35.43 14.60
N ASN A 105 -25.40 -36.67 15.02
CA ASN A 105 -24.04 -37.11 15.35
C ASN A 105 -23.65 -38.46 14.70
N PRO A 106 -23.37 -38.47 13.37
CA PRO A 106 -23.05 -39.71 12.67
C PRO A 106 -21.78 -40.34 13.24
N LYS A 107 -21.77 -41.66 13.43
CA LYS A 107 -20.57 -42.33 13.98
C LYS A 107 -19.39 -42.20 13.03
N GLU A 108 -19.62 -42.32 11.72
CA GLU A 108 -18.58 -42.20 10.70
C GLU A 108 -19.04 -41.35 9.51
N LEU A 109 -18.18 -40.41 9.11
CA LEU A 109 -18.40 -39.54 7.96
C LEU A 109 -17.20 -39.59 7.00
N GLN A 110 -17.42 -40.09 5.77
CA GLN A 110 -16.33 -40.31 4.80
C GLN A 110 -16.57 -39.64 3.44
N GLY A 111 -15.68 -38.71 3.06
CA GLY A 111 -15.59 -38.11 1.72
C GLY A 111 -14.38 -38.62 0.93
N LYS A 112 -14.58 -39.19 -0.27
CA LYS A 112 -13.49 -39.88 -1.02
C LYS A 112 -12.73 -39.03 -2.05
N ARG A 113 -13.23 -37.90 -2.57
CA ARG A 113 -12.43 -37.01 -3.45
C ARG A 113 -12.40 -35.57 -2.93
N GLU A 114 -13.52 -34.88 -2.93
CA GLU A 114 -13.62 -33.47 -2.52
C GLU A 114 -14.71 -33.36 -1.47
N ALA A 115 -14.35 -32.93 -0.26
CA ALA A 115 -15.30 -32.76 0.82
C ALA A 115 -15.20 -31.33 1.34
N ARG A 116 -16.30 -30.60 1.29
CA ARG A 116 -16.53 -29.39 2.07
C ARG A 116 -17.41 -29.77 3.25
N ILE A 117 -16.89 -29.55 4.44
CA ILE A 117 -17.57 -29.87 5.67
C ILE A 117 -17.61 -28.59 6.47
N ASP A 118 -18.82 -28.02 6.52
CA ASP A 118 -19.11 -26.79 7.24
C ASP A 118 -19.95 -27.20 8.45
N LEU A 119 -19.39 -27.03 9.64
CA LEU A 119 -20.12 -27.24 10.91
C LEU A 119 -20.42 -25.85 11.48
N SER A 120 -21.70 -25.47 11.55
CA SER A 120 -22.15 -24.14 12.00
C SER A 120 -23.43 -24.22 12.84
N CYS A 121 -23.52 -23.56 13.99
CA CYS A 121 -24.70 -23.59 14.87
C CYS A 121 -25.32 -22.19 15.10
N ALA A 122 -26.62 -22.14 15.42
CA ALA A 122 -27.33 -20.98 15.98
C ALA A 122 -27.33 -21.06 17.53
N PRO A 123 -27.75 -20.01 18.27
CA PRO A 123 -27.64 -19.96 19.73
C PRO A 123 -28.44 -21.08 20.41
N ASP A 124 -27.88 -21.61 21.51
CA ASP A 124 -28.45 -22.55 22.50
C ASP A 124 -28.37 -24.09 22.26
N TRP A 125 -27.61 -24.74 23.16
CA TRP A 125 -27.53 -26.18 23.56
C TRP A 125 -27.06 -27.26 22.56
N GLY A 126 -25.74 -27.56 22.60
CA GLY A 126 -25.05 -28.82 22.19
C GLY A 126 -24.52 -28.87 20.74
N HIS A 127 -23.76 -29.92 20.35
CA HIS A 127 -23.01 -29.96 19.06
C HIS A 127 -23.04 -31.27 18.26
N PRO A 128 -22.98 -31.22 16.91
CA PRO A 128 -22.67 -32.38 16.07
C PRO A 128 -21.20 -32.81 16.26
N ASN A 129 -20.98 -34.03 16.75
CA ASN A 129 -19.65 -34.49 17.13
C ASN A 129 -19.28 -35.90 16.60
N PRO A 130 -19.03 -36.04 15.29
CA PRO A 130 -18.80 -37.34 14.67
C PRO A 130 -17.55 -38.00 15.26
N LYS A 131 -17.62 -39.32 15.52
CA LYS A 131 -16.50 -40.04 16.12
C LYS A 131 -15.29 -40.06 15.19
N GLU A 132 -15.51 -40.27 13.90
CA GLU A 132 -14.46 -40.28 12.89
C GLU A 132 -14.85 -39.52 11.63
N LEU A 133 -13.94 -38.68 11.13
CA LEU A 133 -14.12 -37.91 9.90
C LEU A 133 -12.92 -38.09 8.96
N GLN A 134 -13.17 -38.59 7.74
CA GLN A 134 -12.11 -38.99 6.81
C GLN A 134 -12.25 -38.35 5.42
N GLY A 135 -11.24 -37.59 5.00
CA GLY A 135 -11.09 -37.03 3.64
C GLY A 135 -9.96 -37.70 2.85
N LYS A 136 -10.22 -38.27 1.66
CA LYS A 136 -9.20 -39.03 0.91
C LYS A 136 -8.36 -38.25 -0.11
N ARG A 137 -8.82 -37.12 -0.66
CA ARG A 137 -7.97 -36.29 -1.56
C ARG A 137 -7.96 -34.84 -1.09
N GLU A 138 -9.03 -34.09 -1.26
CA GLU A 138 -9.10 -32.67 -0.91
C GLU A 138 -10.23 -32.46 0.09
N ALA A 139 -9.91 -31.77 1.19
CA ALA A 139 -10.89 -31.43 2.21
C ALA A 139 -10.81 -29.94 2.53
N ARG A 140 -11.94 -29.24 2.46
CA ARG A 140 -12.13 -27.95 3.12
C ARG A 140 -12.94 -28.21 4.38
N ILE A 141 -12.38 -27.79 5.50
CA ILE A 141 -12.96 -28.01 6.82
C ILE A 141 -13.07 -26.63 7.44
N ASP A 142 -14.30 -26.16 7.53
CA ASP A 142 -14.64 -24.88 8.14
C ASP A 142 -15.37 -25.21 9.45
N LEU A 143 -14.71 -24.93 10.57
CA LEU A 143 -15.31 -25.04 11.89
C LEU A 143 -15.57 -23.62 12.39
N SER A 144 -16.85 -23.24 12.44
CA SER A 144 -17.31 -21.89 12.82
C SER A 144 -18.55 -21.96 13.72
N CYS A 145 -18.63 -21.14 14.76
CA CYS A 145 -19.79 -21.08 15.68
C CYS A 145 -20.39 -19.67 15.76
N ALA A 146 -21.69 -19.57 16.08
CA ALA A 146 -22.38 -18.36 16.55
C ALA A 146 -22.31 -18.27 18.10
N PRO A 147 -22.75 -17.16 18.74
CA PRO A 147 -22.66 -16.99 20.19
C PRO A 147 -23.41 -18.09 20.96
N ASP A 148 -22.83 -18.53 22.08
CA ASP A 148 -23.38 -19.42 23.12
C ASP A 148 -23.14 -20.97 23.03
N TRP A 149 -22.29 -21.45 23.97
CA TRP A 149 -22.08 -22.81 24.57
C TRP A 149 -21.71 -24.06 23.71
N GLU A 150 -20.67 -24.79 24.18
CA GLU A 150 -20.02 -26.05 23.69
C GLU A 150 -19.52 -26.04 22.21
N HIS A 151 -18.79 -27.07 21.72
CA HIS A 151 -18.13 -27.06 20.39
C HIS A 151 -18.19 -28.38 19.61
N PRO A 152 -18.15 -28.36 18.26
CA PRO A 152 -17.93 -29.56 17.44
C PRO A 152 -16.52 -30.12 17.69
N ASN A 153 -16.42 -31.34 18.21
CA ASN A 153 -15.14 -31.91 18.66
C ASN A 153 -14.91 -33.36 18.19
N PRO A 154 -14.76 -33.59 16.87
CA PRO A 154 -14.58 -34.94 16.35
C PRO A 154 -13.33 -35.58 16.95
N LYS A 155 -13.44 -36.83 17.40
CA LYS A 155 -12.33 -37.49 18.11
C LYS A 155 -11.10 -37.65 17.23
N GLU A 156 -11.29 -38.02 15.95
CA GLU A 156 -10.21 -38.18 14.99
C GLU A 156 -10.58 -37.62 13.62
N LEU A 157 -9.66 -36.84 13.03
CA LEU A 157 -9.80 -36.28 11.70
C LEU A 157 -8.57 -36.61 10.84
N GLN A 158 -8.78 -37.32 9.72
CA GLN A 158 -7.71 -37.73 8.82
C GLN A 158 -7.92 -37.26 7.38
N VAL A 159 -6.94 -36.52 6.83
CA VAL A 159 -6.91 -36.07 5.43
C VAL A 159 -5.71 -36.66 4.69
N LYS A 160 -5.95 -37.39 3.59
CA LYS A 160 -4.89 -38.16 2.91
C LYS A 160 -4.07 -37.40 1.86
N ARG A 161 -4.50 -36.26 1.33
CA ARG A 161 -3.64 -35.42 0.47
C ARG A 161 -3.63 -33.97 0.93
N GLU A 162 -4.66 -33.19 0.62
CA GLU A 162 -4.66 -31.75 0.80
C GLU A 162 -5.81 -31.31 1.70
N ALA A 163 -5.51 -30.43 2.65
CA ALA A 163 -6.51 -29.86 3.55
C ALA A 163 -6.43 -28.34 3.54
N ARG A 164 -7.59 -27.67 3.46
CA ARG A 164 -7.77 -26.29 3.88
C ARG A 164 -8.57 -26.31 5.16
N ILE A 165 -7.97 -25.84 6.24
CA ILE A 165 -8.55 -25.90 7.57
C ILE A 165 -8.70 -24.47 8.05
N TYR A 166 -9.94 -24.08 8.29
CA TYR A 166 -10.30 -22.80 8.89
C TYR A 166 -10.85 -23.10 10.28
N LEU A 167 -10.16 -22.63 11.30
CA LEU A 167 -10.65 -22.63 12.68
C LEU A 167 -10.94 -21.18 13.03
N SER A 168 -12.22 -20.83 13.11
CA SER A 168 -12.68 -19.46 13.38
C SER A 168 -13.84 -19.45 14.37
N CYS A 169 -13.91 -18.48 15.27
CA CYS A 169 -15.01 -18.32 16.23
C CYS A 169 -15.66 -16.93 16.16
N ALA A 170 -16.96 -16.86 16.46
CA ALA A 170 -17.71 -15.64 16.76
C ALA A 170 -17.59 -15.28 18.27
N PRO A 171 -18.08 -14.11 18.72
CA PRO A 171 -18.04 -13.70 20.13
C PRO A 171 -18.75 -14.72 21.02
N ASP A 172 -18.25 -14.89 22.25
CA ASP A 172 -18.89 -15.64 23.35
C ASP A 172 -18.86 -17.21 23.27
N TRP A 173 -17.96 -17.82 24.07
CA TRP A 173 -17.95 -19.23 24.58
C TRP A 173 -17.42 -20.41 23.71
N GLY A 174 -16.12 -20.48 23.38
CA GLY A 174 -15.20 -21.66 23.43
C GLY A 174 -14.56 -22.03 22.08
N HIS A 175 -13.85 -23.17 21.97
CA HIS A 175 -13.22 -23.58 20.70
C HIS A 175 -13.48 -25.04 20.26
N PRO A 176 -13.60 -25.31 18.94
CA PRO A 176 -13.53 -26.66 18.37
C PRO A 176 -12.18 -27.33 18.70
N ASN A 177 -12.23 -28.53 19.30
CA ASN A 177 -11.02 -29.17 19.85
C ASN A 177 -10.82 -30.65 19.44
N PRO A 178 -10.74 -31.00 18.14
CA PRO A 178 -10.63 -32.39 17.73
C PRO A 178 -9.39 -33.07 18.32
N LYS A 179 -9.49 -34.19 19.04
CA LYS A 179 -8.31 -34.71 19.78
C LYS A 179 -7.07 -34.93 18.92
N GLU A 180 -7.23 -35.46 17.70
CA GLU A 180 -6.14 -35.64 16.73
C GLU A 180 -6.53 -35.23 15.31
N LEU A 181 -5.63 -34.49 14.64
CA LEU A 181 -5.77 -34.09 13.24
C LEU A 181 -4.52 -34.47 12.42
N GLN A 182 -4.68 -35.32 11.41
CA GLN A 182 -3.57 -35.80 10.58
C GLN A 182 -3.76 -35.48 9.09
N VAL A 183 -2.81 -34.75 8.50
CA VAL A 183 -2.75 -34.43 7.07
C VAL A 183 -1.53 -35.07 6.41
N LYS A 184 -1.74 -35.94 5.42
CA LYS A 184 -0.65 -36.76 4.84
C LYS A 184 0.19 -36.09 3.75
N ARG A 185 -0.24 -34.99 3.12
CA ARG A 185 0.61 -34.23 2.19
C ARG A 185 0.66 -32.76 2.53
N GLU A 186 -0.34 -31.98 2.16
CA GLU A 186 -0.30 -30.52 2.21
C GLU A 186 -1.44 -29.95 3.03
N ALA A 187 -1.17 -28.94 3.83
CA ALA A 187 -2.19 -28.24 4.61
C ALA A 187 -2.06 -26.73 4.45
N ARG A 188 -3.19 -26.05 4.25
CA ARG A 188 -3.32 -24.62 4.53
C ARG A 188 -4.17 -24.48 5.78
N ILE A 189 -3.59 -23.90 6.81
CA ILE A 189 -4.21 -23.78 8.12
C ILE A 189 -4.37 -22.29 8.39
N TYR A 190 -5.60 -21.88 8.67
CA TYR A 190 -5.96 -20.53 9.07
C TYR A 190 -6.53 -20.59 10.49
N LEU A 191 -5.88 -19.92 11.42
CA LEU A 191 -6.37 -19.73 12.79
C LEU A 191 -6.66 -18.23 12.99
N SER A 192 -7.92 -17.87 13.22
CA SER A 192 -8.38 -16.48 13.35
C SER A 192 -9.60 -16.34 14.26
N CYS A 193 -9.67 -15.30 15.11
CA CYS A 193 -10.81 -15.01 16.00
C CYS A 193 -11.46 -13.65 15.69
N ALA A 194 -12.76 -13.48 16.03
CA ALA A 194 -13.49 -12.21 16.02
C ALA A 194 -13.46 -11.55 17.42
N PRO A 195 -13.62 -10.21 17.54
CA PRO A 195 -13.53 -9.50 18.83
C PRO A 195 -14.78 -9.74 19.71
N ASP A 196 -14.57 -10.12 20.99
CA ASP A 196 -15.31 -9.71 22.21
C ASP A 196 -15.34 -10.76 23.38
N TRP A 197 -15.27 -10.22 24.61
CA TRP A 197 -15.54 -10.71 25.99
C TRP A 197 -15.16 -12.15 26.45
N GLY A 198 -14.17 -12.20 27.38
CA GLY A 198 -14.10 -13.07 28.57
C GLY A 198 -14.29 -14.59 28.44
N HIS A 199 -13.18 -15.36 28.49
CA HIS A 199 -13.22 -16.82 28.28
C HIS A 199 -12.64 -17.70 29.41
N PRO A 200 -13.33 -18.79 29.83
CA PRO A 200 -12.69 -19.91 30.51
C PRO A 200 -11.88 -20.77 29.52
N ASN A 201 -10.70 -21.21 29.98
CA ASN A 201 -9.66 -21.91 29.22
C ASN A 201 -10.20 -23.13 28.42
N PRO A 202 -10.18 -23.11 27.08
CA PRO A 202 -10.54 -24.24 26.24
C PRO A 202 -9.61 -25.42 26.50
N LYS A 203 -10.14 -26.65 26.56
CA LYS A 203 -9.31 -27.85 26.47
C LYS A 203 -8.57 -27.78 25.12
N GLU A 204 -7.25 -28.01 25.15
CA GLU A 204 -6.33 -27.81 24.03
C GLU A 204 -6.43 -28.93 22.98
N LEU A 205 -6.14 -28.60 21.70
CA LEU A 205 -5.92 -29.57 20.62
C LEU A 205 -4.68 -30.38 20.94
N GLN A 206 -4.81 -31.70 21.09
CA GLN A 206 -3.66 -32.48 21.59
C GLN A 206 -2.56 -32.59 20.55
N GLU A 207 -2.89 -32.89 19.28
CA GLU A 207 -1.86 -33.04 18.24
C GLU A 207 -2.35 -32.74 16.82
N LEU A 208 -1.58 -31.94 16.07
CA LEU A 208 -1.75 -31.70 14.63
C LEU A 208 -0.49 -32.12 13.85
N GLN A 209 -0.62 -33.12 12.97
CA GLN A 209 0.50 -33.63 12.17
C GLN A 209 0.32 -33.40 10.66
N VAL A 210 1.28 -32.71 10.03
CA VAL A 210 1.38 -32.54 8.58
C VAL A 210 2.63 -33.25 8.04
N LYS A 211 2.46 -34.23 7.14
CA LYS A 211 3.57 -35.09 6.69
C LYS A 211 4.47 -34.51 5.58
N ARG A 212 4.05 -33.49 4.82
CA ARG A 212 4.93 -32.83 3.84
C ARG A 212 5.00 -31.32 4.06
N GLU A 213 4.03 -30.57 3.57
CA GLU A 213 4.11 -29.11 3.48
C GLU A 213 2.94 -28.44 4.19
N ALA A 214 3.22 -27.36 4.91
CA ALA A 214 2.18 -26.57 5.56
C ALA A 214 2.34 -25.09 5.23
N ARG A 215 1.22 -24.42 4.92
CA ARG A 215 1.11 -22.96 5.01
C ARG A 215 0.23 -22.66 6.21
N ILE A 216 0.79 -21.96 7.17
CA ILE A 216 0.13 -21.68 8.44
C ILE A 216 -0.01 -20.16 8.53
N TYR A 217 -1.25 -19.71 8.68
CA TYR A 217 -1.60 -18.30 8.89
C TYR A 217 -2.15 -18.17 10.30
N LEU A 218 -1.46 -17.41 11.13
CA LEU A 218 -1.86 -17.08 12.49
C LEU A 218 -2.09 -15.57 12.55
N SER A 219 -3.34 -15.16 12.72
CA SER A 219 -3.73 -13.74 12.75
C SER A 219 -4.69 -13.45 13.90
N CYS A 220 -4.42 -12.39 14.68
CA CYS A 220 -5.31 -11.92 15.75
C CYS A 220 -6.16 -10.72 15.31
N ALA A 221 -7.41 -10.66 15.78
CA ALA A 221 -8.16 -9.41 15.97
C ALA A 221 -7.90 -8.90 17.41
N PRO A 222 -8.25 -7.65 17.75
CA PRO A 222 -8.19 -7.15 19.12
C PRO A 222 -9.07 -8.03 20.03
N ASP A 223 -8.60 -8.27 21.26
CA ASP A 223 -9.31 -8.94 22.36
C ASP A 223 -9.35 -10.50 22.38
N TRP A 224 -8.41 -11.10 23.15
CA TRP A 224 -8.43 -12.36 23.95
C TRP A 224 -8.75 -13.75 23.29
N GLY A 225 -7.88 -14.74 23.56
CA GLY A 225 -8.15 -16.21 23.57
C GLY A 225 -8.23 -16.96 22.23
N HIS A 226 -7.42 -18.02 22.03
CA HIS A 226 -7.30 -18.75 20.74
C HIS A 226 -7.38 -20.29 20.85
N PRO A 227 -7.84 -21.00 19.80
CA PRO A 227 -7.69 -22.44 19.67
C PRO A 227 -6.22 -22.79 19.49
N ASN A 228 -5.68 -23.57 20.43
CA ASN A 228 -4.24 -23.75 20.53
C ASN A 228 -3.84 -25.23 20.54
N PRO A 229 -3.09 -25.72 19.52
CA PRO A 229 -2.45 -27.01 19.59
C PRO A 229 -1.45 -27.06 20.73
N LYS A 230 -1.46 -28.14 21.52
CA LYS A 230 -0.32 -28.51 22.37
C LYS A 230 0.93 -28.72 21.50
N GLU A 231 0.77 -29.47 20.41
CA GLU A 231 1.88 -29.76 19.50
C GLU A 231 1.44 -29.70 18.02
N LEU A 232 2.23 -28.97 17.21
CA LEU A 232 2.09 -28.91 15.76
C LEU A 232 3.37 -29.42 15.09
N GLN A 233 3.29 -30.56 14.39
CA GLN A 233 4.43 -31.17 13.71
C GLN A 233 4.31 -31.09 12.17
N VAL A 234 5.31 -30.48 11.52
CA VAL A 234 5.48 -30.47 10.06
C VAL A 234 6.73 -31.25 9.66
N LYS A 235 6.57 -32.34 8.90
CA LYS A 235 7.69 -33.27 8.62
C LYS A 235 8.64 -32.84 7.49
N ARG A 236 8.29 -31.89 6.62
CA ARG A 236 9.23 -31.33 5.62
C ARG A 236 9.32 -29.82 5.69
N GLU A 237 8.38 -29.11 5.07
CA GLU A 237 8.51 -27.66 4.84
C GLU A 237 7.32 -26.89 5.40
N ALA A 238 7.58 -25.75 6.02
CA ALA A 238 6.53 -24.87 6.52
C ALA A 238 6.72 -23.43 6.02
N ARG A 239 5.64 -22.79 5.57
CA ARG A 239 5.56 -21.33 5.49
C ARG A 239 4.63 -20.85 6.58
N ILE A 240 5.16 -20.05 7.49
CA ILE A 240 4.45 -19.60 8.67
C ILE A 240 4.33 -18.08 8.58
N TYR A 241 3.11 -17.58 8.65
CA TYR A 241 2.80 -16.16 8.69
C TYR A 241 2.22 -15.87 10.07
N LEU A 242 2.92 -15.05 10.85
CA LEU A 242 2.45 -14.58 12.16
C LEU A 242 2.23 -13.06 12.08
N SER A 243 1.00 -12.62 12.33
CA SER A 243 0.63 -11.19 12.35
C SER A 243 -0.18 -10.84 13.60
N CYS A 244 0.16 -9.74 14.27
CA CYS A 244 -0.55 -9.25 15.47
C CYS A 244 -1.33 -7.96 15.22
N ALA A 245 -2.50 -7.85 15.85
CA ALA A 245 -3.18 -6.57 16.08
C ALA A 245 -2.81 -6.03 17.48
N PRO A 246 -3.05 -4.73 17.77
CA PRO A 246 -2.94 -4.19 19.12
C PRO A 246 -3.89 -4.92 20.08
N ASP A 247 -3.46 -5.04 21.34
CA ASP A 247 -4.20 -5.60 22.49
C ASP A 247 -4.29 -7.15 22.61
N TRP A 248 -3.71 -7.64 23.72
CA TRP A 248 -3.85 -8.91 24.44
C TRP A 248 -4.15 -10.23 23.68
N GLY A 249 -3.18 -11.15 23.70
CA GLY A 249 -3.38 -12.61 23.62
C GLY A 249 -3.21 -13.24 22.22
N HIS A 250 -2.30 -14.21 22.10
CA HIS A 250 -1.88 -14.79 20.80
C HIS A 250 -2.27 -16.27 20.62
N PRO A 251 -2.50 -16.75 19.38
CA PRO A 251 -2.51 -18.17 19.05
C PRO A 251 -1.09 -18.69 19.21
N ASN A 252 -0.88 -19.55 20.20
CA ASN A 252 0.46 -19.82 20.69
C ASN A 252 0.72 -21.32 20.93
N PRO A 253 0.92 -22.14 19.88
CA PRO A 253 1.11 -23.57 20.08
C PRO A 253 2.27 -23.78 21.06
N LYS A 254 2.08 -24.64 22.08
CA LYS A 254 3.12 -24.84 23.10
C LYS A 254 4.43 -25.29 22.46
N GLU A 255 4.33 -26.17 21.46
CA GLU A 255 5.46 -26.61 20.63
C GLU A 255 5.11 -26.61 19.14
N LEU A 256 5.97 -26.01 18.32
CA LEU A 256 5.93 -26.08 16.85
C LEU A 256 7.22 -26.71 16.32
N GLN A 257 7.12 -27.88 15.70
CA GLN A 257 8.27 -28.64 15.20
C GLN A 257 8.27 -28.76 13.68
N VAL A 258 9.29 -28.22 13.02
CA VAL A 258 9.52 -28.37 11.57
C VAL A 258 10.78 -29.21 11.32
N LYS A 259 10.62 -30.38 10.69
CA LYS A 259 11.74 -31.34 10.56
C LYS A 259 12.76 -31.03 9.45
N ARG A 260 12.46 -30.15 8.48
CA ARG A 260 13.46 -29.72 7.49
C ARG A 260 13.57 -28.20 7.41
N GLU A 261 12.70 -27.53 6.66
CA GLU A 261 12.87 -26.11 6.32
C GLU A 261 11.65 -25.28 6.71
N ALA A 262 11.88 -24.10 7.27
CA ALA A 262 10.83 -23.16 7.60
C ALA A 262 11.09 -21.79 6.96
N ARG A 263 10.08 -21.20 6.33
CA ARG A 263 10.04 -19.77 6.03
C ARG A 263 9.04 -19.13 6.97
N ILE A 264 9.49 -18.20 7.78
CA ILE A 264 8.72 -17.59 8.85
C ILE A 264 8.64 -16.11 8.52
N TYR A 265 7.43 -15.57 8.46
CA TYR A 265 7.17 -14.15 8.27
C TYR A 265 6.57 -13.65 9.59
N LEU A 266 7.27 -12.70 10.23
CA LEU A 266 6.89 -12.14 11.51
C LEU A 266 6.58 -10.65 11.32
N SER A 267 5.41 -10.24 11.78
CA SER A 267 4.92 -8.88 11.64
C SER A 267 4.22 -8.47 12.97
N CYS A 268 4.57 -7.31 13.56
CA CYS A 268 3.96 -6.78 14.80
C CYS A 268 3.52 -5.30 14.69
N ALA A 269 2.35 -4.97 15.28
CA ALA A 269 1.84 -3.61 15.46
C ALA A 269 2.57 -2.90 16.62
N PRO A 270 2.53 -1.55 16.70
CA PRO A 270 3.07 -0.80 17.83
C PRO A 270 2.30 -1.16 19.10
N ASP A 271 3.03 -1.25 20.23
CA ASP A 271 2.52 -1.49 21.58
C ASP A 271 2.14 -2.95 21.91
N TRP A 272 3.06 -3.63 22.61
CA TRP A 272 2.93 -4.88 23.39
C TRP A 272 2.85 -6.23 22.64
N GLY A 273 3.76 -7.15 23.01
CA GLY A 273 3.55 -8.61 22.99
C GLY A 273 3.60 -9.32 21.63
N HIS A 274 4.49 -10.32 21.52
CA HIS A 274 4.65 -11.15 20.30
C HIS A 274 3.86 -12.47 20.37
N PRO A 275 3.40 -13.02 19.22
CA PRO A 275 2.93 -14.39 19.14
C PRO A 275 4.16 -15.30 19.27
N ASN A 276 4.35 -15.86 20.45
CA ASN A 276 5.60 -16.49 20.85
C ASN A 276 5.38 -17.98 21.22
N PRO A 277 5.41 -18.92 20.24
CA PRO A 277 5.50 -20.35 20.54
C PRO A 277 6.57 -20.56 21.60
N LYS A 278 6.18 -21.14 22.76
CA LYS A 278 7.11 -21.34 23.88
C LYS A 278 8.39 -22.03 23.41
N GLU A 279 8.24 -22.98 22.47
CA GLU A 279 9.34 -23.59 21.74
C GLU A 279 9.02 -23.71 20.23
N LEU A 280 9.91 -23.15 19.40
CA LEU A 280 9.90 -23.36 17.95
C LEU A 280 11.18 -24.09 17.53
N GLN A 281 11.04 -25.33 17.07
CA GLN A 281 12.16 -26.17 16.71
C GLN A 281 12.22 -26.42 15.20
N VAL A 282 13.28 -25.96 14.55
CA VAL A 282 13.55 -26.22 13.13
C VAL A 282 14.80 -27.08 13.00
N LYS A 283 14.65 -28.32 12.53
CA LYS A 283 15.75 -29.31 12.55
C LYS A 283 16.83 -29.11 11.49
N ARG A 284 16.60 -28.31 10.43
CA ARG A 284 17.65 -27.96 9.45
C ARG A 284 17.78 -26.46 9.26
N GLU A 285 16.94 -25.83 8.44
CA GLU A 285 17.13 -24.42 8.03
C GLU A 285 15.88 -23.58 8.28
N ALA A 286 16.07 -22.38 8.83
CA ALA A 286 15.00 -21.40 9.02
C ALA A 286 15.35 -20.09 8.30
N ARG A 287 14.39 -19.55 7.54
CA ARG A 287 14.44 -18.21 6.94
C ARG A 287 13.36 -17.37 7.59
N ILE A 288 13.75 -16.33 8.31
CA ILE A 288 12.88 -15.50 9.13
C ILE A 288 12.86 -14.11 8.51
N TYR A 289 11.72 -13.68 8.00
CA TYR A 289 11.49 -12.35 7.47
C TYR A 289 10.89 -11.52 8.61
N LEU A 290 11.61 -10.49 9.04
CA LEU A 290 11.14 -9.56 10.06
C LEU A 290 10.62 -8.30 9.37
N SER A 291 9.42 -7.89 9.73
CA SER A 291 8.90 -6.55 9.48
C SER A 291 8.52 -5.92 10.82
N CYS A 292 9.48 -5.38 11.55
CA CYS A 292 9.23 -4.78 12.87
C CYS A 292 9.70 -3.33 12.91
N ALA A 293 8.93 -2.51 13.64
CA ALA A 293 9.20 -1.10 13.90
C ALA A 293 10.34 -0.87 14.88
N PRO A 294 10.94 0.34 14.88
CA PRO A 294 12.05 0.68 15.76
C PRO A 294 11.69 0.66 17.26
N ASP A 295 10.41 0.54 17.61
CA ASP A 295 9.98 0.51 19.01
C ASP A 295 9.82 -0.92 19.53
N TRP A 296 10.81 -1.31 20.34
CA TRP A 296 10.78 -2.27 21.43
C TRP A 296 10.32 -3.70 21.11
N GLY A 297 11.31 -4.59 21.03
CA GLY A 297 11.13 -6.03 21.11
C GLY A 297 11.11 -6.69 19.74
N HIS A 298 12.19 -7.40 19.41
CA HIS A 298 12.09 -8.42 18.37
C HIS A 298 11.24 -9.58 18.90
N PRO A 299 10.45 -10.26 18.04
CA PRO A 299 9.94 -11.58 18.35
C PRO A 299 11.14 -12.50 18.57
N ASN A 300 11.51 -12.66 19.82
CA ASN A 300 12.47 -13.65 20.27
C ASN A 300 11.63 -14.81 20.82
N PRO A 301 11.42 -15.90 20.05
CA PRO A 301 10.97 -17.12 20.67
C PRO A 301 11.94 -17.39 21.81
N LYS A 302 11.46 -17.46 23.06
CA LYS A 302 12.35 -17.59 24.22
C LYS A 302 13.34 -18.74 24.02
N GLU A 303 12.99 -19.71 23.17
CA GLU A 303 13.86 -20.77 22.69
C GLU A 303 13.63 -21.09 21.19
N LEU A 304 14.04 -20.21 20.26
CA LEU A 304 14.16 -20.61 18.85
C LEU A 304 15.37 -21.55 18.70
N GLN A 305 15.12 -22.85 18.62
CA GLN A 305 16.19 -23.83 18.42
C GLN A 305 16.27 -24.23 16.94
N VAL A 306 17.15 -23.59 16.20
CA VAL A 306 17.53 -24.02 14.84
C VAL A 306 18.80 -24.85 14.92
N LYS A 307 18.71 -26.12 14.50
CA LYS A 307 19.84 -27.07 14.67
C LYS A 307 21.00 -26.83 13.69
N ARG A 308 20.85 -26.02 12.64
CA ARG A 308 21.93 -25.69 11.69
C ARG A 308 22.04 -24.20 11.34
N GLU A 309 21.05 -23.60 10.66
CA GLU A 309 21.14 -22.21 10.19
C GLU A 309 19.80 -21.45 10.27
N ALA A 310 19.81 -20.27 10.90
CA ALA A 310 18.71 -19.29 10.87
C ALA A 310 19.16 -18.04 10.10
N ARG A 311 18.34 -17.53 9.17
CA ARG A 311 18.62 -16.31 8.40
C ARG A 311 17.52 -15.28 8.60
N ILE A 312 17.86 -14.08 9.07
CA ILE A 312 16.93 -12.96 9.28
C ILE A 312 16.95 -12.05 8.02
N TYR A 313 15.78 -11.61 7.55
CA TYR A 313 15.64 -10.75 6.36
C TYR A 313 14.92 -9.45 6.69
N LEU A 314 15.46 -8.34 6.18
CA LEU A 314 14.80 -7.04 6.07
C LEU A 314 14.19 -6.89 4.66
N SER A 315 13.02 -6.28 4.55
CA SER A 315 12.31 -6.12 3.27
C SER A 315 12.10 -4.65 2.93
N CYS A 316 12.52 -4.22 1.74
CA CYS A 316 12.18 -2.92 1.15
C CYS A 316 10.97 -3.01 0.21
N ALA A 317 10.12 -4.03 0.34
CA ALA A 317 8.90 -4.11 -0.48
C ALA A 317 7.95 -2.94 -0.14
N PRO A 318 7.29 -2.32 -1.13
CA PRO A 318 6.26 -1.31 -0.89
C PRO A 318 5.02 -1.94 -0.24
N ASP A 319 4.11 -1.13 0.29
CA ASP A 319 2.89 -1.56 0.99
C ASP A 319 2.13 -2.69 0.27
N TRP A 320 1.84 -2.55 -1.02
CA TRP A 320 1.11 -3.55 -1.81
C TRP A 320 1.90 -4.85 -2.10
N GLY A 321 3.22 -4.82 -1.93
CA GLY A 321 4.12 -5.97 -2.08
C GLY A 321 4.60 -6.53 -0.75
N HIS A 322 4.30 -5.86 0.36
CA HIS A 322 4.79 -6.19 1.68
C HIS A 322 3.92 -7.29 2.32
N PRO A 323 4.51 -8.28 3.02
CA PRO A 323 3.75 -9.36 3.65
C PRO A 323 2.69 -8.88 4.66
N ASN A 324 2.96 -7.76 5.33
CA ASN A 324 1.99 -7.06 6.18
C ASN A 324 2.03 -5.53 5.93
N PRO A 325 1.14 -4.98 5.10
CA PRO A 325 1.15 -3.56 4.74
C PRO A 325 0.91 -2.61 5.92
N LYS A 326 0.21 -3.06 6.98
CA LYS A 326 -0.14 -2.22 8.14
C LYS A 326 1.03 -1.91 9.07
N GLU A 327 2.11 -2.66 8.94
CA GLU A 327 3.31 -2.55 9.78
C GLU A 327 4.53 -2.24 8.93
N LEU A 328 4.32 -1.48 7.85
CA LEU A 328 5.39 -1.05 6.97
C LEU A 328 6.39 -0.19 7.75
N GLN A 329 7.67 -0.48 7.56
CA GLN A 329 8.74 0.25 8.21
C GLN A 329 9.28 1.32 7.30
N TRP A 330 8.95 2.56 7.63
CA TRP A 330 9.46 3.71 6.92
C TRP A 330 10.95 3.89 7.20
N ARG A 331 11.68 4.25 6.14
CA ARG A 331 13.09 4.67 6.16
C ARG A 331 13.39 5.37 4.84
N ASP A 332 14.35 6.29 4.88
CA ASP A 332 14.76 7.06 3.70
C ASP A 332 16.10 6.58 3.10
N HIS A 333 17.02 6.10 3.94
CA HIS A 333 18.33 5.62 3.47
C HIS A 333 18.26 4.39 2.56
N TRP A 334 17.14 3.64 2.61
CA TRP A 334 16.82 2.57 1.66
C TRP A 334 15.38 2.71 1.16
N MET A 335 15.24 2.84 -0.15
CA MET A 335 13.95 2.96 -0.83
C MET A 335 13.81 1.90 -1.93
N GLN A 336 12.69 1.96 -2.64
CA GLN A 336 12.47 1.17 -3.85
C GLN A 336 13.11 1.86 -5.05
N ALA A 337 13.32 1.11 -6.13
CA ALA A 337 13.85 1.62 -7.39
C ALA A 337 12.93 1.26 -8.56
N VAL A 338 12.80 2.17 -9.52
CA VAL A 338 12.04 1.97 -10.76
C VAL A 338 13.00 1.89 -11.93
N TYR A 339 12.89 0.83 -12.72
CA TYR A 339 13.69 0.60 -13.93
C TYR A 339 12.78 0.53 -15.16
N TYR A 340 13.31 0.98 -16.29
CA TYR A 340 12.60 0.97 -17.57
C TYR A 340 13.21 -0.09 -18.49
N PRO A 341 12.41 -0.99 -19.09
CA PRO A 341 12.91 -1.89 -20.12
C PRO A 341 13.32 -1.10 -21.36
N SER A 342 14.27 -1.63 -22.14
CA SER A 342 14.73 -0.97 -23.37
C SER A 342 13.63 -0.84 -24.42
N ASN A 343 12.65 -1.74 -24.40
CA ASN A 343 11.51 -1.71 -25.31
C ASN A 343 10.19 -1.93 -24.56
N ILE A 344 9.13 -1.29 -25.06
CA ILE A 344 7.77 -1.54 -24.59
C ILE A 344 7.34 -2.92 -25.07
N LEU A 345 6.89 -3.77 -24.14
CA LEU A 345 6.32 -5.08 -24.45
C LEU A 345 4.83 -5.10 -24.12
N PRO A 346 3.94 -5.09 -25.13
CA PRO A 346 2.51 -5.31 -24.92
C PRO A 346 2.24 -6.74 -24.43
N VAL A 347 1.48 -6.87 -23.35
CA VAL A 347 1.15 -8.15 -22.70
C VAL A 347 -0.35 -8.23 -22.40
N GLN A 348 -0.88 -9.44 -22.42
CA GLN A 348 -2.26 -9.75 -22.03
C GLN A 348 -2.30 -10.69 -20.82
N LYS A 349 -3.43 -10.72 -20.13
CA LYS A 349 -3.63 -11.63 -18.99
C LYS A 349 -3.47 -13.08 -19.44
N GLY A 350 -2.53 -13.79 -18.83
CA GLY A 350 -2.20 -15.17 -19.17
C GLY A 350 -0.96 -15.32 -20.06
N ASP A 351 -0.43 -14.22 -20.61
CA ASP A 351 0.84 -14.24 -21.33
C ASP A 351 1.98 -14.66 -20.41
N LYS A 352 2.90 -15.45 -20.97
CA LYS A 352 4.15 -15.78 -20.32
C LYS A 352 5.25 -14.85 -20.79
N VAL A 353 5.78 -14.08 -19.84
CA VAL A 353 6.79 -13.05 -20.05
C VAL A 353 8.05 -13.44 -19.29
N LYS A 354 9.20 -13.24 -19.94
CA LYS A 354 10.51 -13.33 -19.31
C LYS A 354 10.94 -11.92 -18.92
N VAL A 355 11.25 -11.73 -17.64
CA VAL A 355 12.00 -10.56 -17.18
C VAL A 355 13.47 -10.97 -17.14
N ILE A 356 14.30 -10.25 -17.89
CA ILE A 356 15.73 -10.50 -17.98
C ILE A 356 16.42 -9.49 -17.07
N SER A 357 17.06 -9.98 -16.03
CA SER A 357 17.79 -9.16 -15.06
C SER A 357 19.27 -9.19 -15.36
N TYR A 358 19.87 -8.01 -15.42
CA TYR A 358 21.30 -7.83 -15.63
C TYR A 358 21.91 -7.04 -14.48
N HIS A 359 23.18 -7.28 -14.20
CA HIS A 359 23.91 -6.51 -13.21
C HIS A 359 25.40 -6.42 -13.53
N SER A 360 26.03 -5.36 -13.05
CA SER A 360 27.49 -5.27 -12.89
C SER A 360 27.84 -5.35 -11.40
N GLU A 361 29.02 -4.86 -11.02
CA GLU A 361 29.39 -4.65 -9.62
C GLU A 361 28.53 -3.57 -8.94
N TYR A 362 28.08 -2.55 -9.68
CA TYR A 362 27.40 -1.37 -9.13
C TYR A 362 26.04 -1.06 -9.74
N ASN A 363 25.71 -1.64 -10.90
CA ASN A 363 24.51 -1.28 -11.65
C ASN A 363 23.56 -2.47 -11.82
N LEU A 364 22.27 -2.17 -11.84
CA LEU A 364 21.18 -3.08 -12.19
C LEU A 364 20.44 -2.53 -13.40
N TRP A 365 20.05 -3.39 -14.33
CA TRP A 365 19.14 -3.03 -15.42
C TRP A 365 18.32 -4.26 -15.86
N PHE A 366 17.21 -4.00 -16.52
CA PHE A 366 16.20 -5.02 -16.79
C PHE A 366 15.65 -4.87 -18.20
N ASP A 367 15.28 -5.99 -18.82
CA ASP A 367 14.53 -6.00 -20.07
C ASP A 367 13.43 -7.08 -20.05
N VAL A 368 12.53 -7.05 -21.02
CA VAL A 368 11.36 -7.94 -21.09
C VAL A 368 11.21 -8.59 -22.46
N ALA A 369 10.83 -9.87 -22.49
CA ALA A 369 10.62 -10.61 -23.72
C ALA A 369 9.47 -11.64 -23.60
N LYS A 370 8.84 -12.00 -24.72
CA LYS A 370 7.88 -13.13 -24.76
C LYS A 370 8.62 -14.47 -24.64
N GLU A 371 7.98 -15.47 -24.03
CA GLU A 371 8.59 -16.78 -23.77
C GLU A 371 9.15 -17.44 -25.05
N ASN A 372 8.46 -17.30 -26.18
CA ASN A 372 8.78 -17.95 -27.47
C ASN A 372 9.85 -17.22 -28.31
N CYS A 373 10.35 -16.07 -27.86
CA CYS A 373 11.44 -15.39 -28.53
C CYS A 373 12.76 -16.09 -28.18
N ASN A 374 13.21 -17.00 -29.06
CA ASN A 374 14.51 -17.70 -28.98
C ASN A 374 15.69 -16.83 -29.45
N GLY A 375 15.47 -15.56 -29.75
CA GLY A 375 16.56 -14.63 -29.99
C GLY A 375 17.31 -14.44 -28.67
N ASN A 376 18.56 -14.89 -28.62
CA ASN A 376 19.55 -14.26 -27.76
C ASN A 376 19.50 -12.76 -28.11
N THR A 377 18.72 -11.98 -27.38
CA THR A 377 18.83 -10.52 -27.38
C THR A 377 20.21 -10.25 -26.81
N LYS A 378 21.23 -10.28 -27.67
CA LYS A 378 22.54 -9.71 -27.40
C LYS A 378 22.29 -8.22 -27.17
N ILE A 379 21.99 -7.85 -25.93
CA ILE A 379 21.98 -6.45 -25.52
C ILE A 379 23.44 -6.15 -25.19
N SER A 380 24.10 -5.52 -26.15
CA SER A 380 25.43 -4.94 -26.03
C SER A 380 25.40 -3.84 -24.98
N SER A 381 25.78 -4.15 -23.72
CA SER A 381 26.18 -3.15 -22.70
C SER A 381 25.34 -1.85 -22.61
N GLY A 382 24.05 -1.92 -22.96
CA GLY A 382 23.26 -0.79 -23.48
C GLY A 382 22.69 0.11 -22.40
N LEU A 383 23.54 0.54 -21.47
CA LEU A 383 23.20 1.49 -20.40
C LEU A 383 23.23 2.94 -20.87
N ASP A 384 23.83 3.21 -22.03
CA ASP A 384 24.07 4.57 -22.49
C ASP A 384 22.89 5.14 -23.26
N CYS A 385 22.51 6.37 -22.89
CA CYS A 385 21.49 7.14 -23.59
C CYS A 385 21.99 7.58 -24.97
N LEU A 386 21.43 7.02 -26.05
CA LEU A 386 21.77 7.40 -27.42
C LEU A 386 21.01 8.63 -27.95
N CYS A 387 19.91 9.01 -27.30
CA CYS A 387 19.08 10.14 -27.71
C CYS A 387 19.46 11.48 -27.04
N GLY A 388 20.35 11.48 -26.04
CA GLY A 388 20.78 12.68 -25.30
C GLY A 388 19.74 13.27 -24.32
N ILE A 389 18.45 13.02 -24.50
CA ILE A 389 17.41 13.61 -23.63
C ILE A 389 17.45 13.05 -22.20
N HIS A 390 17.69 11.75 -22.00
CA HIS A 390 17.74 11.17 -20.64
C HIS A 390 18.97 11.60 -19.82
N THR A 391 19.99 12.17 -20.49
CA THR A 391 21.18 12.73 -19.84
C THR A 391 21.01 14.21 -19.52
N ALA A 392 20.24 14.95 -20.31
CA ALA A 392 19.96 16.35 -20.04
C ALA A 392 18.74 16.55 -19.12
N THR A 393 17.80 15.61 -19.11
CA THR A 393 16.49 15.80 -18.48
C THR A 393 16.30 14.85 -17.30
N SER A 394 16.03 15.42 -16.12
CA SER A 394 15.70 14.65 -14.91
C SER A 394 14.34 13.94 -15.05
N ARG A 395 14.08 12.93 -14.21
CA ARG A 395 12.78 12.23 -14.21
C ARG A 395 11.61 13.13 -13.82
N THR A 396 11.85 14.05 -12.89
CA THR A 396 10.86 15.09 -12.53
C THR A 396 10.54 15.99 -13.72
N ARG A 397 11.56 16.44 -14.47
CA ARG A 397 11.35 17.28 -15.66
C ARG A 397 10.60 16.55 -16.78
N PHE A 398 10.87 15.27 -17.00
CA PHE A 398 10.05 14.45 -17.91
C PHE A 398 8.58 14.41 -17.47
N GLY A 399 8.33 14.31 -16.16
CA GLY A 399 7.00 14.42 -15.59
C GLY A 399 6.34 15.77 -15.88
N MET A 400 7.04 16.88 -15.63
CA MET A 400 6.54 18.25 -15.90
C MET A 400 6.16 18.45 -17.37
N ILE A 401 7.01 18.04 -18.32
CA ILE A 401 6.75 18.17 -19.77
C ILE A 401 5.52 17.34 -20.18
N ASN A 402 5.28 16.22 -19.49
CA ASN A 402 4.16 15.34 -19.77
C ASN A 402 2.87 15.68 -19.02
N ASP A 403 2.92 16.61 -18.06
CA ASP A 403 1.78 17.04 -17.24
C ASP A 403 0.67 17.72 -18.09
N PRO A 404 -0.54 17.13 -18.18
CA PRO A 404 -1.63 17.68 -18.97
C PRO A 404 -2.17 19.01 -18.42
N ASP A 405 -2.16 19.21 -17.10
CA ASP A 405 -2.75 20.40 -16.46
C ASP A 405 -1.85 21.61 -16.72
N ARG A 406 -0.53 21.45 -16.52
CA ARG A 406 0.47 22.46 -16.88
C ARG A 406 0.41 22.82 -18.36
N LYS A 407 0.35 21.81 -19.24
CA LYS A 407 0.24 22.02 -20.69
C LYS A 407 -1.03 22.78 -21.05
N LYS A 408 -2.15 22.51 -20.39
CA LYS A 408 -3.40 23.24 -20.62
C LYS A 408 -3.23 24.72 -20.29
N ILE A 409 -2.71 25.05 -19.10
CA ILE A 409 -2.47 26.43 -18.67
C ILE A 409 -1.57 27.17 -19.68
N ILE A 410 -0.40 26.58 -20.01
CA ILE A 410 0.54 27.19 -20.96
C ILE A 410 -0.10 27.41 -22.33
N ASN A 411 -0.85 26.43 -22.85
CA ASN A 411 -1.52 26.58 -24.14
C ASN A 411 -2.58 27.68 -24.12
N ASP A 412 -3.39 27.77 -23.06
CA ASP A 412 -4.45 28.78 -22.95
C ASP A 412 -3.86 30.20 -22.83
N VAL A 413 -2.79 30.34 -22.04
CA VAL A 413 -2.04 31.59 -21.88
C VAL A 413 -1.39 32.03 -23.21
N LEU A 414 -0.72 31.12 -23.92
CA LEU A 414 -0.08 31.44 -25.20
C LEU A 414 -1.11 31.76 -26.28
N ARG A 415 -2.22 31.02 -26.37
CA ARG A 415 -3.31 31.30 -27.32
C ARG A 415 -3.91 32.69 -27.16
N LYS A 416 -3.98 33.20 -25.91
CA LYS A 416 -4.50 34.53 -25.62
C LYS A 416 -3.55 35.64 -26.06
N ASN A 417 -2.24 35.42 -25.93
CA ASN A 417 -1.23 36.46 -26.10
C ASN A 417 -0.54 36.45 -27.47
N ILE A 418 -0.58 35.33 -28.21
CA ILE A 418 0.03 35.22 -29.53
C ILE A 418 -0.96 35.65 -30.61
N LYS A 419 -0.53 36.60 -31.43
CA LYS A 419 -1.17 37.09 -32.65
C LYS A 419 -0.22 36.90 -33.85
N ASP A 420 -0.72 37.16 -35.05
CA ASP A 420 0.02 37.02 -36.31
C ASP A 420 1.19 38.01 -36.47
N ASP A 421 1.21 39.09 -35.69
CA ASP A 421 2.28 40.08 -35.64
C ASP A 421 3.29 39.88 -34.49
N THR A 422 3.01 38.96 -33.56
CA THR A 422 3.75 38.80 -32.30
C THR A 422 5.17 38.25 -32.50
N VAL A 423 6.17 38.97 -31.99
CA VAL A 423 7.54 38.49 -31.83
C VAL A 423 7.73 37.93 -30.42
N CYS A 424 7.99 36.63 -30.33
CA CYS A 424 8.07 35.90 -29.07
C CYS A 424 9.50 35.47 -28.71
N LEU A 425 9.90 35.65 -27.46
CA LEU A 425 11.15 35.15 -26.89
C LEU A 425 10.84 34.13 -25.79
N CYS A 426 11.30 32.89 -25.97
CA CYS A 426 11.20 31.83 -24.99
C CYS A 426 12.48 31.75 -24.14
N ILE A 427 12.34 31.67 -22.81
CA ILE A 427 13.46 31.54 -21.87
C ILE A 427 13.14 30.43 -20.86
N SER A 428 13.61 29.22 -21.13
CA SER A 428 13.56 28.06 -20.22
C SER A 428 14.38 26.92 -20.83
N ASP A 429 15.20 26.24 -20.03
CA ASP A 429 16.11 25.20 -20.52
C ASP A 429 15.33 24.01 -21.10
N GLY A 430 15.60 23.67 -22.37
CA GLY A 430 15.03 22.48 -23.02
C GLY A 430 13.49 22.51 -23.08
N SER A 431 12.92 23.69 -23.32
CA SER A 431 11.50 23.96 -23.30
C SER A 431 10.78 23.59 -24.61
N LEU A 432 9.48 23.25 -24.52
CA LEU A 432 8.60 23.07 -25.68
C LEU A 432 7.85 24.36 -26.09
N LEU A 433 7.96 25.44 -25.30
CA LEU A 433 7.35 26.74 -25.59
C LEU A 433 7.59 27.24 -27.03
N PRO A 434 8.82 27.22 -27.59
CA PRO A 434 9.05 27.77 -28.92
C PRO A 434 8.27 27.04 -30.02
N LEU A 435 8.08 25.72 -29.88
CA LEU A 435 7.28 24.91 -30.80
C LEU A 435 5.80 25.30 -30.71
N ILE A 436 5.28 25.45 -29.49
CA ILE A 436 3.89 25.83 -29.24
C ILE A 436 3.62 27.23 -29.80
N ALA A 437 4.48 28.20 -29.47
CA ALA A 437 4.33 29.58 -29.93
C ALA A 437 4.30 29.70 -31.46
N THR A 438 5.19 28.98 -32.14
CA THR A 438 5.23 28.94 -33.61
C THR A 438 3.97 28.32 -34.20
N ARG A 439 3.45 27.25 -33.60
CA ARG A 439 2.23 26.57 -34.07
C ARG A 439 0.97 27.42 -33.85
N LEU A 440 0.99 28.31 -32.88
CA LEU A 440 -0.09 29.27 -32.61
C LEU A 440 -0.07 30.50 -33.54
N GLY A 441 0.94 30.61 -34.42
CA GLY A 441 0.99 31.63 -35.46
C GLY A 441 1.78 32.89 -35.11
N ALA A 442 2.68 32.83 -34.11
CA ALA A 442 3.61 33.93 -33.85
C ALA A 442 4.41 34.28 -35.11
N LYS A 443 4.60 35.59 -35.35
CA LYS A 443 5.34 36.12 -36.51
C LYS A 443 6.77 35.60 -36.55
N GLN A 444 7.44 35.63 -35.42
CA GLN A 444 8.82 35.19 -35.25
C GLN A 444 9.03 34.69 -33.82
N VAL A 445 9.76 33.58 -33.67
CA VAL A 445 10.06 32.98 -32.37
C VAL A 445 11.56 32.84 -32.18
N TYR A 446 12.03 33.29 -31.03
CA TYR A 446 13.39 33.15 -30.53
C TYR A 446 13.37 32.30 -29.27
N THR A 447 14.40 31.49 -29.04
CA THR A 447 14.59 30.78 -27.76
C THR A 447 16.05 30.90 -27.33
N ILE A 448 16.29 31.15 -26.04
CA ILE A 448 17.64 31.21 -25.46
C ILE A 448 17.96 29.86 -24.84
N GLU A 449 19.03 29.21 -25.33
CA GLU A 449 19.51 27.92 -24.82
C GLU A 449 21.01 28.04 -24.55
N SER A 450 21.36 28.49 -23.34
CA SER A 450 22.77 28.66 -22.93
C SER A 450 23.49 27.33 -22.67
N ASN A 451 22.74 26.26 -22.39
CA ASN A 451 23.29 24.92 -22.24
C ASN A 451 23.34 24.19 -23.60
N PRO A 452 24.53 23.80 -24.10
CA PRO A 452 24.67 23.08 -25.36
C PRO A 452 23.92 21.73 -25.42
N LEU A 453 23.70 21.08 -24.27
CA LEU A 453 22.88 19.85 -24.19
C LEU A 453 21.40 20.14 -24.48
N CYS A 454 20.84 21.18 -23.85
CA CYS A 454 19.44 21.58 -24.07
C CYS A 454 19.24 22.10 -25.48
N LYS A 455 20.17 22.92 -25.98
CA LYS A 455 20.16 23.38 -27.38
C LYS A 455 20.06 22.21 -28.36
N ARG A 456 20.92 21.19 -28.23
CA ARG A 456 20.89 20.01 -29.12
C ARG A 456 19.54 19.28 -29.09
N ILE A 457 18.90 19.23 -27.93
CA ILE A 457 17.57 18.61 -27.77
C ILE A 457 16.49 19.46 -28.45
N VAL A 458 16.51 20.77 -28.23
CA VAL A 458 15.58 21.70 -28.88
C VAL A 458 15.75 21.64 -30.39
N ASP A 459 16.97 21.76 -30.92
CA ASP A 459 17.27 21.64 -32.35
C ASP A 459 16.69 20.34 -32.92
N ARG A 460 16.84 19.22 -32.20
CA ARG A 460 16.27 17.94 -32.64
C ARG A 460 14.74 17.96 -32.66
N PHE A 461 14.10 18.56 -31.67
CA PHE A 461 12.65 18.75 -31.69
C PHE A 461 12.20 19.63 -32.86
N LEU A 462 12.96 20.67 -33.22
CA LEU A 462 12.66 21.53 -34.35
C LEU A 462 12.74 20.77 -35.68
N GLU A 463 13.78 19.96 -35.86
CA GLU A 463 13.96 19.10 -37.04
C GLU A 463 12.80 18.13 -37.21
N GLU A 464 12.52 17.33 -36.18
CA GLU A 464 11.46 16.29 -36.22
C GLU A 464 10.06 16.88 -36.43
N ASN A 465 9.85 18.15 -36.06
CA ASN A 465 8.56 18.83 -36.22
C ASN A 465 8.46 19.70 -37.48
N ASN A 466 9.46 19.68 -38.37
CA ASN A 466 9.54 20.53 -39.56
C ASN A 466 9.44 22.04 -39.24
N LEU A 467 10.09 22.46 -38.15
CA LEU A 467 10.14 23.84 -37.68
C LEU A 467 11.55 24.46 -37.76
N SER A 468 12.54 23.72 -38.25
CA SER A 468 13.89 24.24 -38.52
C SER A 468 13.83 25.50 -39.40
N GLY A 469 14.53 26.55 -38.98
CA GLY A 469 14.56 27.84 -39.67
C GLY A 469 13.37 28.77 -39.38
N LYS A 470 12.28 28.29 -38.77
CA LYS A 470 11.18 29.15 -38.28
C LYS A 470 11.43 29.71 -36.88
N ILE A 471 12.14 28.94 -36.07
CA ILE A 471 12.56 29.31 -34.72
C ILE A 471 14.06 29.54 -34.75
N LYS A 472 14.54 30.65 -34.18
CA LYS A 472 15.97 30.92 -34.02
C LYS A 472 16.41 30.59 -32.60
N VAL A 473 17.33 29.64 -32.48
CA VAL A 473 17.90 29.21 -31.20
C VAL A 473 19.18 30.02 -30.93
N ILE A 474 19.19 30.76 -29.83
CA ILE A 474 20.29 31.64 -29.43
C ILE A 474 21.12 30.95 -28.35
N GLU A 475 22.33 30.53 -28.72
CA GLU A 475 23.28 29.86 -27.82
C GLU A 475 24.16 30.89 -27.09
N LYS A 476 23.52 31.70 -26.23
CA LYS A 476 24.19 32.72 -25.42
C LYS A 476 23.54 32.78 -24.05
N HIS A 477 24.28 33.27 -23.06
CA HIS A 477 23.65 33.73 -21.82
C HIS A 477 22.83 35.00 -22.07
N PRO A 478 21.70 35.21 -21.36
CA PRO A 478 20.80 36.35 -21.56
C PRO A 478 21.52 37.71 -21.58
N GLU A 479 22.50 37.94 -20.71
CA GLU A 479 23.26 39.19 -20.65
C GLU A 479 24.11 39.50 -21.89
N ASN A 480 24.33 38.50 -22.76
CA ASN A 480 25.12 38.64 -23.98
C ASN A 480 24.26 38.67 -25.26
N VAL A 481 22.94 38.61 -25.12
CA VAL A 481 22.01 38.67 -26.26
C VAL A 481 21.84 40.12 -26.71
N THR A 482 21.99 40.37 -28.00
CA THR A 482 21.84 41.69 -28.61
C THR A 482 20.68 41.72 -29.60
N ILE A 483 20.32 42.92 -30.07
CA ILE A 483 19.26 43.08 -31.08
C ILE A 483 19.61 42.38 -32.41
N ASP A 484 20.89 42.22 -32.73
CA ASP A 484 21.35 41.54 -33.93
C ASP A 484 21.08 40.03 -33.86
N ASP A 485 21.12 39.45 -32.66
CA ASP A 485 20.71 38.07 -32.44
C ASP A 485 19.21 37.87 -32.71
N LEU A 486 18.42 38.94 -32.68
CA LEU A 486 16.99 38.97 -33.01
C LEU A 486 16.72 39.56 -34.40
N ASP A 487 17.71 39.62 -35.29
CA ASP A 487 17.55 40.12 -36.66
C ASP A 487 16.98 41.54 -36.72
N GLY A 488 17.25 42.36 -35.71
CA GLY A 488 16.71 43.72 -35.58
C GLY A 488 15.31 43.81 -34.95
N ASN A 489 14.66 42.68 -34.65
CA ASN A 489 13.29 42.66 -34.11
C ASN A 489 13.27 42.95 -32.61
N LYS A 490 12.32 43.80 -32.21
CA LYS A 490 11.93 43.96 -30.81
C LYS A 490 10.97 42.85 -30.40
N VAL A 491 11.05 42.42 -29.14
CA VAL A 491 10.19 41.37 -28.58
C VAL A 491 8.90 41.97 -28.03
N ASP A 492 7.76 41.35 -28.32
CA ASP A 492 6.43 41.72 -27.81
C ASP A 492 6.00 40.82 -26.64
N LEU A 493 6.46 39.57 -26.63
CA LEU A 493 6.12 38.56 -25.63
C LEU A 493 7.37 37.80 -25.17
N VAL A 494 7.68 37.86 -23.89
CA VAL A 494 8.67 36.97 -23.25
C VAL A 494 7.93 35.92 -22.44
N VAL A 495 8.22 34.64 -22.67
CA VAL A 495 7.56 33.54 -21.98
C VAL A 495 8.56 32.49 -21.45
N GLY A 496 8.34 32.04 -20.22
CA GLY A 496 9.05 30.93 -19.58
C GLY A 496 8.08 29.94 -18.96
N GLU A 497 8.52 28.69 -18.79
CA GLU A 497 7.72 27.65 -18.13
C GLU A 497 7.59 27.85 -16.61
N PRO A 498 8.45 28.61 -15.91
CA PRO A 498 9.91 28.79 -15.99
C PRO A 498 10.66 27.59 -15.37
N TYR A 499 11.66 27.06 -16.07
CA TYR A 499 12.49 25.94 -15.61
C TYR A 499 13.95 26.13 -16.05
N PHE A 500 14.89 25.85 -15.13
CA PHE A 500 16.32 25.86 -15.38
C PHE A 500 16.96 24.63 -14.74
N GLN A 501 17.90 23.99 -15.43
CA GLN A 501 18.52 22.73 -14.94
C GLN A 501 19.34 22.91 -13.67
N THR A 502 19.85 24.11 -13.42
CA THR A 502 20.63 24.47 -12.23
C THR A 502 19.77 24.73 -11.00
N SER A 503 18.44 24.80 -11.16
CA SER A 503 17.53 25.09 -10.06
C SER A 503 17.34 23.87 -9.16
N MET A 504 17.64 24.03 -7.87
CA MET A 504 17.49 23.01 -6.84
C MET A 504 16.26 23.24 -5.96
N LEU A 505 15.97 24.52 -5.64
CA LEU A 505 14.81 24.95 -4.86
C LEU A 505 13.80 25.68 -5.76
N PRO A 506 12.50 25.68 -5.40
CA PRO A 506 11.43 26.26 -6.22
C PRO A 506 11.65 27.71 -6.67
N TRP A 507 12.24 28.56 -5.81
CA TRP A 507 12.48 29.97 -6.11
C TRP A 507 13.76 30.23 -6.91
N HIS A 508 14.63 29.24 -7.12
CA HIS A 508 15.81 29.42 -8.00
C HIS A 508 15.40 29.72 -9.45
N HIS A 509 14.16 29.40 -9.83
CA HIS A 509 13.57 29.82 -11.09
C HIS A 509 13.39 31.35 -11.23
N ILE A 510 13.70 32.14 -10.19
CA ILE A 510 13.94 33.59 -10.28
C ILE A 510 15.00 33.95 -11.34
N GLN A 511 15.83 33.00 -11.75
CA GLN A 511 16.70 33.15 -12.91
C GLN A 511 15.95 33.63 -14.18
N PHE A 512 14.67 33.30 -14.36
CA PHE A 512 13.87 33.84 -15.45
C PHE A 512 13.77 35.37 -15.36
N TRP A 513 13.46 35.90 -14.18
CA TRP A 513 13.41 37.33 -13.93
C TRP A 513 14.74 38.02 -14.18
N HIS A 514 15.85 37.43 -13.70
CA HIS A 514 17.18 37.94 -13.98
C HIS A 514 17.45 37.99 -15.48
N SER A 515 17.09 36.93 -16.21
CA SER A 515 17.23 36.86 -17.67
C SER A 515 16.49 37.99 -18.37
N VAL A 516 15.23 38.25 -17.98
CA VAL A 516 14.44 39.37 -18.54
C VAL A 516 15.07 40.73 -18.23
N LYS A 517 15.56 40.93 -16.99
CA LYS A 517 16.23 42.18 -16.56
C LYS A 517 17.51 42.50 -17.33
N CYS A 518 18.18 41.50 -17.89
CA CYS A 518 19.36 41.67 -18.73
C CYS A 518 19.05 42.08 -20.17
N LEU A 519 17.78 42.05 -20.59
CA LEU A 519 17.36 42.23 -21.98
C LEU A 519 16.65 43.55 -22.34
N PRO A 520 16.71 44.66 -21.56
CA PRO A 520 15.84 45.82 -21.79
C PRO A 520 16.08 46.49 -23.16
N THR A 521 17.25 46.30 -23.76
CA THR A 521 17.59 46.86 -25.08
C THR A 521 16.94 46.13 -26.24
N ILE A 522 16.44 44.90 -26.05
CA ILE A 522 15.77 44.11 -27.09
C ILE A 522 14.24 44.00 -26.89
N LEU A 523 13.75 44.34 -25.70
CA LEU A 523 12.32 44.35 -25.39
C LEU A 523 11.63 45.63 -25.92
N HIS A 524 10.36 45.50 -26.29
CA HIS A 524 9.47 46.65 -26.50
C HIS A 524 9.00 47.21 -25.14
N PRO A 525 8.73 48.52 -24.98
CA PRO A 525 8.24 49.08 -23.71
C PRO A 525 6.94 48.43 -23.20
N GLU A 526 6.11 47.92 -24.10
CA GLU A 526 4.84 47.24 -23.79
C GLU A 526 4.95 45.71 -23.82
N THR A 527 6.17 45.17 -23.73
CA THR A 527 6.40 43.71 -23.73
C THR A 527 5.60 43.05 -22.61
N ILE A 528 4.86 42.00 -22.97
CA ILE A 528 4.20 41.13 -22.00
C ILE A 528 5.21 40.08 -21.53
N VAL A 529 5.39 39.96 -20.21
CA VAL A 529 6.29 38.97 -19.58
C VAL A 529 5.47 37.94 -18.84
N LEU A 530 5.69 36.66 -19.15
CA LEU A 530 4.94 35.53 -18.61
C LEU A 530 5.90 34.42 -18.10
N PRO A 531 5.77 33.95 -16.86
CA PRO A 531 4.82 34.42 -15.84
C PRO A 531 5.05 35.89 -15.48
N CYS A 532 4.01 36.57 -15.02
CA CYS A 532 4.08 37.99 -14.64
C CYS A 532 4.57 38.18 -13.21
N ARG A 533 4.49 37.13 -12.38
CA ARG A 533 5.00 37.13 -11.00
C ARG A 533 5.36 35.73 -10.52
N MET A 534 6.24 35.68 -9.52
CA MET A 534 6.51 34.50 -8.72
C MET A 534 6.21 34.82 -7.25
N THR A 535 5.47 33.96 -6.56
CA THR A 535 5.18 34.12 -5.13
C THR A 535 5.71 32.93 -4.34
N ILE A 536 6.53 33.20 -3.34
CA ILE A 536 6.99 32.20 -2.37
C ILE A 536 5.96 32.11 -1.25
N HIS A 537 5.54 30.89 -0.95
CA HIS A 537 4.60 30.56 0.10
C HIS A 537 5.27 29.69 1.16
N ALA A 538 4.70 29.67 2.37
CA ALA A 538 5.12 28.78 3.44
C ALA A 538 3.95 28.23 4.24
N VAL A 539 4.12 27.03 4.78
CA VAL A 539 3.17 26.38 5.70
C VAL A 539 3.92 25.56 6.74
N ALA A 540 3.47 25.61 8.00
CA ALA A 540 3.97 24.76 9.06
C ALA A 540 3.31 23.39 8.97
N VAL A 541 4.09 22.32 9.13
CA VAL A 541 3.62 20.95 8.91
C VAL A 541 4.05 20.00 10.01
N ASP A 542 3.33 18.88 10.06
CA ASP A 542 3.70 17.68 10.80
C ASP A 542 3.93 16.54 9.81
N PHE A 543 5.20 16.28 9.48
CA PHE A 543 5.62 15.11 8.73
C PHE A 543 5.41 13.85 9.56
N ILE A 544 4.92 12.78 8.94
CA ILE A 544 4.82 11.49 9.62
C ILE A 544 6.23 10.98 9.96
N ASP A 545 7.12 10.97 8.97
CA ASP A 545 8.43 10.34 9.11
C ASP A 545 9.63 11.17 8.64
N LEU A 546 9.47 12.09 7.67
CA LEU A 546 10.61 12.80 7.05
C LEU A 546 11.48 13.54 8.08
N TRP A 547 10.89 14.05 9.17
CA TRP A 547 11.61 14.72 10.25
C TRP A 547 12.73 13.86 10.88
N LYS A 548 12.61 12.53 10.82
CA LYS A 548 13.57 11.57 11.39
C LYS A 548 14.94 11.62 10.72
N ILE A 549 15.08 12.15 9.50
CA ILE A 549 16.38 12.21 8.81
C ILE A 549 17.34 13.25 9.41
N LYS A 550 16.81 14.21 10.18
CA LYS A 550 17.59 15.27 10.87
C LYS A 550 17.45 15.22 12.40
N ALA A 551 16.59 14.35 12.93
CA ALA A 551 16.38 14.25 14.36
C ALA A 551 17.62 13.64 15.05
N PRO A 552 18.01 14.13 16.24
CA PRO A 552 19.03 13.47 17.04
C PRO A 552 18.59 12.05 17.41
N ILE A 553 19.55 11.12 17.48
CA ILE A 553 19.30 9.71 17.78
C ILE A 553 19.07 9.52 19.29
N GLY A 554 19.88 10.16 20.13
CA GLY A 554 19.89 10.01 21.58
C GLY A 554 20.30 8.61 22.00
N ASN A 555 19.34 7.77 22.38
CA ASN A 555 19.59 6.38 22.75
C ASN A 555 19.09 5.43 21.67
N CYS A 556 19.95 4.51 21.22
CA CYS A 556 19.59 3.46 20.27
C CYS A 556 19.96 2.10 20.87
N GLU A 557 18.97 1.21 21.06
CA GLU A 557 19.17 -0.15 21.59
C GLU A 557 19.93 -0.19 22.94
N GLY A 558 19.73 0.81 23.80
CA GLY A 558 20.40 0.92 25.10
C GLY A 558 21.79 1.56 25.04
N PHE A 559 22.28 1.94 23.85
CA PHE A 559 23.54 2.66 23.68
C PHE A 559 23.28 4.16 23.57
N ASP A 560 23.98 4.93 24.41
CA ASP A 560 23.99 6.39 24.36
C ASP A 560 24.85 6.86 23.17
N LEU A 561 24.22 7.58 22.24
CA LEU A 561 24.81 8.13 21.02
C LEU A 561 24.81 9.66 21.01
N ASP A 562 24.63 10.33 22.15
CA ASP A 562 24.64 11.80 22.26
C ASP A 562 25.94 12.42 21.71
N ILE A 563 27.08 11.71 21.80
CA ILE A 563 28.35 12.18 21.25
C ILE A 563 28.32 12.24 19.71
N PHE A 564 27.62 11.30 19.08
CA PHE A 564 27.43 11.28 17.64
C PHE A 564 26.48 12.39 17.21
N ASP A 565 25.37 12.59 17.94
CA ASP A 565 24.43 13.69 17.67
C ASP A 565 25.12 15.05 17.71
N LYS A 566 25.96 15.30 18.73
CA LYS A 566 26.73 16.56 18.83
C LYS A 566 27.69 16.75 17.65
N LEU A 567 28.31 15.66 17.17
CA LEU A 567 29.20 15.69 16.01
C LEU A 567 28.43 16.03 14.73
N ILE A 568 27.28 15.37 14.51
CA ILE A 568 26.44 15.60 13.33
C ILE A 568 25.85 17.01 13.38
N GLU A 569 25.34 17.46 14.52
CA GLU A 569 24.79 18.81 14.69
C GLU A 569 25.84 19.88 14.36
N ALA A 570 27.05 19.78 14.93
CA ALA A 570 28.12 20.73 14.65
C ALA A 570 28.57 20.73 13.18
N SER A 571 28.54 19.56 12.53
CA SER A 571 28.91 19.44 11.10
C SER A 571 27.82 20.01 10.20
N SER A 572 26.55 19.70 10.50
CA SER A 572 25.39 20.15 9.75
C SER A 572 25.21 21.67 9.85
N ASP A 573 25.44 22.25 11.04
CA ASP A 573 25.37 23.71 11.25
C ASP A 573 26.39 24.51 10.41
N ILE A 574 27.43 23.85 9.89
CA ILE A 574 28.45 24.45 9.03
C ILE A 574 28.18 24.17 7.54
N ALA A 575 27.76 22.94 7.21
CA ALA A 575 27.77 22.43 5.85
C ALA A 575 26.39 22.37 5.19
N ASP A 576 25.33 22.19 5.98
CA ASP A 576 23.99 22.00 5.45
C ASP A 576 23.27 23.33 5.28
N GLU A 577 22.46 23.41 4.23
CA GLU A 577 21.57 24.54 4.02
C GLU A 577 20.38 24.48 4.99
N ILE A 578 19.89 25.65 5.41
CA ILE A 578 18.77 25.74 6.35
C ILE A 578 17.47 25.16 5.74
N VAL A 579 17.36 25.21 4.41
CA VAL A 579 16.21 24.73 3.65
C VAL A 579 16.65 23.75 2.56
N GLU A 580 16.17 22.51 2.64
CA GLU A 580 16.58 21.42 1.75
C GLU A 580 15.48 21.03 0.76
N PRO A 581 15.82 20.64 -0.49
CA PRO A 581 14.83 20.29 -1.51
C PRO A 581 14.37 18.83 -1.42
N HIS A 582 13.10 18.60 -1.09
CA HIS A 582 12.49 17.25 -1.02
C HIS A 582 11.26 17.10 -1.95
N PRO A 583 11.06 15.95 -2.61
CA PRO A 583 9.84 15.64 -3.36
C PRO A 583 8.71 15.22 -2.41
N LEU A 584 7.96 16.18 -1.86
CA LEU A 584 7.03 15.90 -0.75
C LEU A 584 5.83 15.04 -1.11
N TRP A 585 5.57 14.78 -2.39
CA TRP A 585 4.59 13.78 -2.79
C TRP A 585 4.96 12.36 -2.29
N GLU A 586 6.24 12.11 -1.99
CA GLU A 586 6.75 10.86 -1.42
C GLU A 586 6.69 10.83 0.13
N TYR A 587 6.50 11.99 0.77
CA TYR A 587 6.61 12.16 2.22
C TYR A 587 5.34 12.79 2.82
N PRO A 588 4.38 11.98 3.29
CA PRO A 588 3.13 12.49 3.84
C PRO A 588 3.34 13.44 5.03
N CYS A 589 2.59 14.53 5.01
CA CYS A 589 2.54 15.50 6.11
C CYS A 589 1.14 16.11 6.24
N GLN A 590 0.84 16.65 7.43
CA GLN A 590 -0.38 17.39 7.73
C GLN A 590 -0.10 18.87 7.91
N ALA A 591 -1.03 19.73 7.47
CA ALA A 591 -0.94 21.16 7.70
C ALA A 591 -1.22 21.53 9.16
N ARG A 592 -0.38 22.39 9.75
CA ARG A 592 -0.51 22.89 11.12
C ARG A 592 -0.74 24.40 11.19
N SER A 593 -0.47 25.14 10.10
CA SER A 593 -0.82 26.55 9.94
C SER A 593 -1.61 26.79 8.66
N ASP A 594 -2.19 27.98 8.52
CA ASP A 594 -2.58 28.45 7.18
C ASP A 594 -1.33 28.63 6.31
N ILE A 595 -1.55 28.60 5.00
CA ILE A 595 -0.55 29.04 4.03
C ILE A 595 -0.34 30.55 4.19
N GLN A 596 0.91 30.97 4.34
CA GLN A 596 1.29 32.37 4.34
C GLN A 596 2.12 32.71 3.12
N LYS A 597 1.94 33.94 2.64
CA LYS A 597 2.78 34.52 1.61
C LYS A 597 4.07 35.04 2.24
N VAL A 598 5.20 34.58 1.73
CA VAL A 598 6.53 34.97 2.22
C VAL A 598 7.05 36.17 1.43
N TYR A 599 7.01 36.06 0.10
CA TYR A 599 7.52 37.10 -0.80
C TYR A 599 6.89 37.01 -2.19
N THR A 600 6.70 38.14 -2.88
CA THR A 600 6.28 38.18 -4.29
C THR A 600 7.27 38.96 -5.14
N PHE A 601 7.75 38.34 -6.21
CA PHE A 601 8.50 38.98 -7.29
C PHE A 601 7.57 39.37 -8.42
N ASP A 602 7.66 40.64 -8.80
CA ASP A 602 7.02 41.14 -10.01
C ASP A 602 8.01 41.03 -11.18
N TYR A 603 7.61 40.33 -12.23
CA TYR A 603 8.41 40.15 -13.44
C TYR A 603 8.13 41.21 -14.51
N THR A 604 7.08 42.01 -14.34
CA THR A 604 6.67 43.05 -15.29
C THR A 604 7.50 44.32 -15.16
N ASP A 605 8.08 44.59 -13.98
CA ASP A 605 9.03 45.68 -13.83
C ASP A 605 10.41 45.24 -14.33
N PHE A 606 10.63 45.22 -15.65
CA PHE A 606 11.95 44.95 -16.26
C PHE A 606 12.69 46.22 -16.68
N VAL A 607 12.04 47.38 -16.62
CA VAL A 607 12.59 48.67 -17.05
C VAL A 607 13.42 49.31 -15.93
N THR A 608 13.04 49.14 -14.65
CA THR A 608 13.84 49.68 -13.56
C THR A 608 15.09 48.82 -13.33
N LYS A 609 16.27 49.46 -13.24
CA LYS A 609 17.53 48.76 -12.93
C LYS A 609 17.76 48.54 -11.43
N LYS A 610 16.88 49.07 -10.57
CA LYS A 610 17.08 49.06 -9.11
C LYS A 610 16.20 48.01 -8.45
N SER A 611 16.73 46.80 -8.33
CA SER A 611 16.24 45.87 -7.33
C SER A 611 16.99 46.16 -6.03
N LEU A 612 16.26 46.52 -4.99
CA LEU A 612 16.84 46.79 -3.68
C LEU A 612 16.81 45.49 -2.85
N PRO A 613 17.85 45.22 -2.04
CA PRO A 613 17.77 44.19 -1.02
C PRO A 613 16.55 44.41 -0.14
N CYS A 614 15.88 43.33 0.22
CA CYS A 614 14.69 43.39 1.05
C CYS A 614 14.70 42.29 2.10
N ILE A 615 14.16 42.64 3.27
CA ILE A 615 13.93 41.71 4.38
C ILE A 615 12.44 41.70 4.65
N THR A 616 11.83 40.53 4.64
CA THR A 616 10.44 40.32 5.03
C THR A 616 10.37 39.40 6.24
N ASN A 617 9.35 39.61 7.07
CA ASN A 617 9.07 38.78 8.22
C ASN A 617 7.67 38.20 8.06
N THR A 618 7.57 36.87 8.10
CA THR A 618 6.32 36.12 7.96
C THR A 618 6.10 35.28 9.20
N GLU A 619 4.86 35.22 9.70
CA GLU A 619 4.50 34.48 10.90
C GLU A 619 3.54 33.35 10.56
N LEU A 620 3.93 32.11 10.88
CA LEU A 620 3.09 30.92 10.79
C LEU A 620 2.48 30.63 12.15
N ASN A 621 1.19 30.95 12.31
CA ASN A 621 0.44 30.65 13.53
C ASN A 621 0.01 29.19 13.52
N ILE A 622 0.43 28.41 14.52
CA ILE A 622 -0.01 27.02 14.64
C ILE A 622 -1.42 26.97 15.20
N LYS A 623 -2.33 26.30 14.48
CA LYS A 623 -3.77 26.34 14.73
C LYS A 623 -4.36 25.06 15.32
N SER A 624 -3.53 24.03 15.50
CA SER A 624 -3.97 22.71 15.91
C SER A 624 -3.03 22.10 16.95
N HIS A 625 -3.58 21.24 17.81
CA HIS A 625 -2.79 20.49 18.78
C HIS A 625 -2.01 19.40 18.07
N GLY A 626 -0.96 18.89 18.74
CA GLY A 626 -0.07 17.86 18.21
C GLY A 626 1.34 18.39 17.93
N ASN A 627 2.05 17.70 17.05
CA ASN A 627 3.41 18.05 16.69
C ASN A 627 3.41 19.03 15.51
N CYS A 628 4.43 19.89 15.48
CA CYS A 628 4.89 20.62 14.31
C CYS A 628 6.39 20.37 14.20
N ASN A 629 6.83 19.74 13.12
CA ASN A 629 8.22 19.28 12.97
C ASN A 629 8.91 19.83 11.70
N GLY A 630 8.21 20.64 10.90
CA GLY A 630 8.84 21.31 9.77
C GLY A 630 8.06 22.51 9.25
N VAL A 631 8.72 23.28 8.40
CA VAL A 631 8.14 24.32 7.56
C VAL A 631 8.43 23.97 6.11
N VAL A 632 7.40 24.03 5.27
CA VAL A 632 7.53 23.80 3.83
C VAL A 632 7.37 25.12 3.09
N LEU A 633 8.23 25.36 2.11
CA LEU A 633 8.22 26.50 1.21
C LEU A 633 8.14 26.05 -0.25
N TRP A 634 7.40 26.80 -1.06
CA TRP A 634 7.28 26.57 -2.50
C TRP A 634 7.04 27.87 -3.26
N ALA A 635 7.07 27.80 -4.59
CA ALA A 635 6.81 28.93 -5.48
C ALA A 635 5.58 28.71 -6.37
N ASP A 636 4.76 29.73 -6.49
CA ASP A 636 3.65 29.82 -7.45
C ASP A 636 4.02 30.82 -8.55
N PHE A 637 3.82 30.42 -9.81
CA PHE A 637 4.07 31.23 -11.00
C PHE A 637 2.74 31.63 -11.63
N ASP A 638 2.42 32.91 -11.58
CA ASP A 638 1.15 33.46 -12.08
C ASP A 638 1.34 34.03 -13.49
N PHE A 639 0.53 33.53 -14.42
CA PHE A 639 0.52 33.85 -15.84
C PHE A 639 -0.62 34.83 -16.21
N GLY A 640 -1.32 35.38 -15.22
CA GLY A 640 -2.45 36.27 -15.39
C GLY A 640 -3.79 35.54 -15.51
N ASP A 641 -4.88 36.29 -15.26
CA ASP A 641 -6.27 35.81 -15.38
C ASP A 641 -6.59 34.55 -14.56
N GLY A 642 -5.93 34.37 -13.41
CA GLY A 642 -6.12 33.20 -12.55
C GLY A 642 -5.38 31.94 -13.02
N ASN A 643 -4.56 32.04 -14.08
CA ASN A 643 -3.69 30.96 -14.51
C ASN A 643 -2.44 30.90 -13.64
N VAL A 644 -2.36 29.93 -12.74
CA VAL A 644 -1.23 29.76 -11.83
C VAL A 644 -0.66 28.35 -11.96
N ILE A 645 0.66 28.27 -12.11
CA ILE A 645 1.41 27.02 -12.03
C ILE A 645 2.09 26.98 -10.66
N THR A 646 1.66 26.06 -9.80
CA THR A 646 2.26 25.86 -8.48
C THR A 646 3.38 24.80 -8.51
N THR A 647 4.35 24.93 -7.62
CA THR A 647 5.34 23.89 -7.28
C THR A 647 5.05 23.24 -5.93
N GLY A 648 3.93 23.59 -5.29
CA GLY A 648 3.56 23.18 -3.93
C GLY A 648 2.29 22.34 -3.88
N PRO A 649 1.33 22.65 -2.98
CA PRO A 649 0.08 21.90 -2.86
C PRO A 649 -0.77 21.95 -4.13
N ARG A 650 -1.31 20.80 -4.55
CA ARG A 650 -2.19 20.67 -5.73
C ARG A 650 -3.64 21.05 -5.44
N ASP A 651 -4.04 20.93 -4.17
CA ASP A 651 -5.37 21.24 -3.68
C ASP A 651 -5.31 22.24 -2.51
N ILE A 652 -6.47 22.81 -2.16
CA ILE A 652 -6.59 23.70 -1.02
C ILE A 652 -6.15 22.97 0.25
N THR A 653 -5.20 23.55 0.96
CA THR A 653 -4.71 22.99 2.22
C THR A 653 -5.69 23.28 3.35
N VAL A 654 -6.09 22.22 4.07
CA VAL A 654 -6.93 22.29 5.25
C VAL A 654 -6.13 21.84 6.47
N ILE A 655 -6.26 22.57 7.58
CA ILE A 655 -5.59 22.25 8.84
C ILE A 655 -5.89 20.81 9.27
N ASN A 656 -4.87 20.09 9.75
CA ASN A 656 -4.89 18.68 10.13
C ASN A 656 -5.16 17.67 9.01
N GLN A 657 -5.32 18.12 7.77
CA GLN A 657 -5.46 17.22 6.64
C GLN A 657 -4.12 17.01 5.94
N LYS A 658 -4.01 15.86 5.26
CA LYS A 658 -2.87 15.54 4.42
C LYS A 658 -2.76 16.58 3.30
N ILE A 659 -1.55 17.06 3.04
CA ILE A 659 -1.27 17.92 1.90
C ILE A 659 -0.89 17.04 0.70
N GLU A 660 -1.56 17.23 -0.44
CA GLU A 660 -1.19 16.60 -1.70
C GLU A 660 -0.26 17.54 -2.48
N TRP A 661 1.00 17.16 -2.62
CA TRP A 661 2.05 17.98 -3.24
C TRP A 661 2.19 17.71 -4.74
N ASP A 662 2.71 18.69 -5.48
CA ASP A 662 3.12 18.54 -6.88
C ASP A 662 4.14 17.40 -7.03
N TYR A 663 3.87 16.47 -7.96
CA TYR A 663 4.69 15.28 -8.17
C TYR A 663 6.05 15.56 -8.79
N TYR A 664 6.19 16.69 -9.48
CA TYR A 664 7.30 16.94 -10.39
C TYR A 664 8.22 18.07 -9.91
N SER A 665 7.96 18.59 -8.71
CA SER A 665 8.74 19.63 -8.05
C SER A 665 9.28 19.10 -6.73
N ARG A 666 10.45 19.59 -6.35
CA ARG A 666 10.94 19.47 -4.97
C ARG A 666 10.58 20.74 -4.23
N GLN A 667 9.95 20.61 -3.07
CA GLN A 667 9.63 21.74 -2.20
C GLN A 667 10.81 22.00 -1.25
N GLY A 668 10.98 23.25 -0.82
CA GLY A 668 11.96 23.58 0.21
C GLY A 668 11.45 23.19 1.58
N VAL A 669 12.22 22.45 2.35
CA VAL A 669 11.84 21.97 3.69
C VAL A 669 12.85 22.46 4.70
N HIS A 670 12.35 23.13 5.74
CA HIS A 670 13.10 23.36 6.97
C HIS A 670 12.59 22.40 8.04
N LEU A 671 13.39 21.40 8.41
CA LEU A 671 13.07 20.48 9.51
C LEU A 671 13.50 21.09 10.84
N LEU A 672 12.61 21.08 11.83
CA LEU A 672 12.92 21.59 13.16
C LEU A 672 13.78 20.57 13.91
N LYS A 673 14.92 21.00 14.45
CA LYS A 673 15.81 20.15 15.27
C LYS A 673 15.07 19.44 16.41
N LYS A 674 14.05 20.11 16.97
CA LYS A 674 13.12 19.54 17.95
C LYS A 674 11.69 19.87 17.54
N PRO A 675 10.81 18.86 17.42
CA PRO A 675 9.39 19.11 17.16
C PRO A 675 8.80 20.03 18.22
N VAL A 676 7.98 20.97 17.79
CA VAL A 676 7.17 21.82 18.65
C VAL A 676 5.91 21.06 19.01
N GLN A 677 5.71 20.81 20.31
CA GLN A 677 4.51 20.17 20.82
C GLN A 677 3.51 21.21 21.32
N ILE A 678 2.26 21.08 20.91
CA ILE A 678 1.18 21.98 21.30
C ILE A 678 0.06 21.16 21.93
N SER A 679 -0.23 21.43 23.20
CA SER A 679 -1.31 20.77 23.92
C SER A 679 -2.67 21.35 23.55
N ALA A 680 -3.75 20.58 23.79
CA ALA A 680 -5.10 21.08 23.61
C ALA A 680 -5.42 22.21 24.61
N GLU A 681 -4.80 22.19 25.79
CA GLU A 681 -4.91 23.22 26.82
C GLU A 681 -4.26 24.53 26.39
N ASP A 682 -3.10 24.48 25.74
CA ASP A 682 -2.39 25.68 25.26
C ASP A 682 -3.25 26.46 24.25
N LEU A 683 -3.94 25.75 23.35
CA LEU A 683 -4.86 26.36 22.40
C LEU A 683 -6.11 26.96 23.09
N LYS A 684 -6.66 26.28 24.10
CA LYS A 684 -7.80 26.79 24.88
C LYS A 684 -7.44 28.05 25.66
N LEU A 685 -6.21 28.16 26.14
CA LEU A 685 -5.67 29.32 26.85
C LEU A 685 -5.24 30.46 25.90
N SER A 686 -5.45 30.32 24.59
CA SER A 686 -5.01 31.28 23.56
C SER A 686 -3.49 31.52 23.55
N LYS A 687 -2.69 30.57 24.05
CA LYS A 687 -1.23 30.61 23.93
C LYS A 687 -0.86 30.32 22.49
N GLN A 688 -0.46 31.36 21.75
CA GLN A 688 -0.07 31.20 20.36
C GLN A 688 1.36 30.67 20.26
N CYS A 689 1.51 29.50 19.65
CA CYS A 689 2.78 29.07 19.12
C CYS A 689 2.94 29.62 17.69
N VAL A 690 4.02 30.35 17.45
CA VAL A 690 4.30 31.01 16.17
C VAL A 690 5.68 30.64 15.69
N ILE A 691 5.79 30.21 14.44
CA ILE A 691 7.07 30.09 13.74
C ILE A 691 7.26 31.36 12.90
N LYS A 692 8.33 32.10 13.16
CA LYS A 692 8.72 33.28 12.39
C LYS A 692 9.72 32.89 11.32
N ILE A 693 9.51 33.40 10.11
CA ILE A 693 10.40 33.27 8.97
C ILE A 693 10.89 34.68 8.64
N GLU A 694 12.18 34.93 8.85
CA GLU A 694 12.86 36.08 8.27
C GLU A 694 13.40 35.66 6.90
N THR A 695 12.98 36.36 5.85
CA THR A 695 13.43 36.12 4.47
C THR A 695 14.20 37.32 3.98
N LYS A 696 15.40 37.09 3.45
CA LYS A 696 16.29 38.11 2.93
C LYS A 696 16.63 37.80 1.49
N PHE A 697 16.37 38.76 0.60
CA PHE A 697 16.79 38.68 -0.79
C PHE A 697 17.86 39.74 -1.07
N GLU A 698 19.02 39.31 -1.58
CA GLU A 698 20.13 40.19 -1.99
C GLU A 698 20.36 40.10 -3.51
N PRO A 699 19.71 40.97 -4.31
CA PRO A 699 19.89 40.97 -5.76
C PRO A 699 21.34 41.31 -6.14
N PHE A 700 21.85 40.64 -7.17
CA PHE A 700 23.17 40.79 -7.82
C PHE A 700 24.39 40.45 -6.95
N LYS A 701 24.18 39.88 -5.76
CA LYS A 701 25.26 39.43 -4.87
C LYS A 701 25.26 37.93 -4.67
N SER A 702 24.14 37.37 -4.21
CA SER A 702 23.88 35.93 -4.22
C SER A 702 22.81 35.53 -5.22
N ASP A 703 21.90 36.46 -5.57
CA ASP A 703 20.68 36.19 -6.35
C ASP A 703 19.83 35.06 -5.76
N ASP A 704 19.94 34.89 -4.44
CA ASP A 704 19.29 33.83 -3.68
C ASP A 704 18.59 34.37 -2.43
N PHE A 705 17.70 33.57 -1.86
CA PHE A 705 16.96 33.86 -0.65
C PHE A 705 17.64 33.24 0.55
N GLY A 706 18.09 34.09 1.47
CA GLY A 706 18.42 33.67 2.83
C GLY A 706 17.14 33.52 3.65
N PHE A 707 17.01 32.42 4.38
CA PHE A 707 15.93 32.21 5.34
C PHE A 707 16.49 31.99 6.73
N ALA A 708 15.84 32.59 7.72
CA ALA A 708 16.08 32.29 9.13
C ALA A 708 14.75 31.97 9.82
N PHE A 709 14.73 30.90 10.61
CA PHE A 709 13.54 30.41 11.30
C PHE A 709 13.70 30.55 12.81
N SER A 710 12.67 31.00 13.49
CA SER A 710 12.63 31.02 14.96
C SER A 710 11.25 30.65 15.48
N THR A 711 11.20 29.93 16.60
CA THR A 711 9.94 29.56 17.26
C THR A 711 9.71 30.46 18.47
N LYS A 712 8.53 31.06 18.55
CA LYS A 712 8.09 31.84 19.72
C LYS A 712 6.87 31.17 20.35
N TYR A 713 7.01 30.81 21.62
CA TYR A 713 5.87 30.44 22.47
C TYR A 713 5.36 31.72 23.13
N CYS A 714 4.19 32.22 22.72
CA CYS A 714 3.53 33.30 23.46
C CYS A 714 2.97 32.69 24.76
N GLN A 715 3.54 33.09 25.90
CA GLN A 715 3.14 32.67 27.24
C GLN A 715 1.74 33.15 27.62
#